data_AF-A0A409WE37-F1
#
_entry.id   AF-A0A409WE37-F1
#
_cell.length_a   1.000
_cell.length_b   1.000
_cell.length_c   1.000
_cell.angle_alpha   90.00
_cell.angle_beta   90.00
_cell.angle_gamma   90.00
#
_symmetry.space_group_name_H-M   'P 1'
#
loop_
_entity.id
_entity.type
_entity.pdbx_description
1 polymer ?
#
loop_
_entity_poly.entity_id
_entity_poly.type
_entity_poly.pdbx_seq_one_letter_code
_entity_poly.pdbx_strand_id
1 'polypeptide(L)'
;MKSSDEAAVEPFVLSRLILATICFRGTFALNLLQCLARVNNMTIDGKVDNHGNPIPASSTNATAITYKLCTSVCGSTEEPFEWTVFSQEFSAWSLPWLSLISQLPFGANDKLDNLESVVLTVGSPALAAYSLALTVLNGRWVARLFGNIRYPNTRNAVKILIHLQQAPVRIRTEGSKLASLVVLPQNDEWWKELVTWLDYAPKWSISATASVAWVIIAYVFTLVDYFSQNVLENHPPNASGQGVGAIGALWLWLLPIVVGWMQISPTSDSRRLIQAVDRANAIAYIATENSPPSIAHTVNESCAITLQLIESDSARRDEHSTPPIFNYARHLSWTESVMLISEAFQCASERMQNQESNEQAGGDRPCIRPRDITRIEAEVSCMPTPGKRWRLPSNSSILSRMTIASIFAITLQWGTTGAAVIIMWYSPTIGLGCRSGAFIAYGVLSTIVWLMLLSSSLMAHYSLPASKNVGHSSQRSFAIARRVGRRVSIFLRCCGKLIAAINSVWIVSIGILQFANVFNNCYCDSCVISLGSRAYNVLLLTTTDANKMRVAWIFGFALSAAAVTFFSGFITIFDSSSHNLQRVFMVSPRSLLLVILPYTAKIVSATDFNECLLSINNMTVVGKTDNGGHPIPPSWSNATSITYELCISACGSEPVPFQWSLFSDEFLTWIIPSLTLISHLPFGANDKLDNLESMLLTVGSPTLAAYSLALTVLNGRWIARLFSNYRYPNAANAVKILTSLQQAPIRIDTREGKLSSLIILPQNDDWWSELVTWLDYHQTWSIAAIVSLVWVVTAWVFTFIDYFVASTGKRPSSIGALSFWILPIVIGWLQVSPKCDSKRLGQALDRVNSIAYVATRDGAPRKAHSSTESTLYLRPFEDDAVERDQHSTPPIFNYARALPWTQAVKLISSTFRNAAMRTNHREYLISESKDPGHSKFQLATISDVEEYCGFKISEEDVASPTRTRIVDSSLLSRIFVASSWALALQWGTTGAGVVVLWFRPPTGFGCRSAALICYGLLSTFAWILLASSSFLTHYSGSSVIASEVFQPSRRTFSSRLARKMSIILRRLGKTVAVINAIWFVVFPLLLFSNIFDRCYCNSNIMTLGKRAYTVIVATHAETERMRSAWIGGFSLSAVTAAAFVGFIAVYINPTLPPNDI
;
A
#
# COMPACT_ATOMS: atom_id res chain seq x y z
N MET A 1 -33.71 -14.72 -11.52
CA MET A 1 -34.87 -13.94 -12.00
C MET A 1 -34.32 -12.69 -12.67
N LYS A 2 -34.67 -12.48 -13.94
CA LYS A 2 -34.16 -11.45 -14.86
C LYS A 2 -34.83 -10.09 -14.57
N SER A 3 -34.21 -8.97 -15.00
CA SER A 3 -34.63 -7.55 -14.91
C SER A 3 -33.91 -6.79 -13.78
N SER A 4 -33.20 -5.68 -14.01
CA SER A 4 -33.23 -4.71 -15.11
C SER A 4 -31.90 -3.96 -15.19
N ASP A 5 -31.43 -3.76 -16.42
CA ASP A 5 -30.40 -2.81 -16.78
C ASP A 5 -30.77 -1.40 -16.28
N GLU A 6 -29.93 -0.82 -15.42
CA GLU A 6 -29.82 0.63 -15.27
C GLU A 6 -28.43 1.04 -15.71
N ALA A 7 -28.42 1.97 -16.67
CA ALA A 7 -27.26 2.50 -17.36
C ALA A 7 -26.19 3.03 -16.39
N ALA A 8 -25.24 2.17 -16.03
CA ALA A 8 -23.94 2.62 -15.55
C ALA A 8 -23.22 3.24 -16.76
N VAL A 9 -23.31 4.57 -16.88
CA VAL A 9 -22.40 5.33 -17.74
C VAL A 9 -21.00 4.98 -17.27
N GLU A 10 -20.28 4.16 -18.03
CA GLU A 10 -18.91 3.79 -17.72
C GLU A 10 -18.08 5.08 -17.58
N PRO A 11 -17.46 5.35 -16.42
CA PRO A 11 -16.58 6.51 -16.24
C PRO A 11 -15.37 6.48 -17.20
N PHE A 12 -15.12 5.34 -17.85
CA PHE A 12 -14.12 5.18 -18.92
C PHE A 12 -14.50 5.85 -20.24
N VAL A 13 -15.79 6.00 -20.57
CA VAL A 13 -16.21 6.61 -21.84
C VAL A 13 -16.00 8.12 -21.81
N LEU A 14 -16.28 8.77 -20.67
CA LEU A 14 -16.07 10.21 -20.52
C LEU A 14 -14.58 10.57 -20.45
N SER A 15 -13.75 9.75 -19.78
CA SER A 15 -12.29 9.99 -19.75
C SER A 15 -11.64 9.75 -21.10
N ARG A 16 -12.09 8.74 -21.88
CA ARG A 16 -11.67 8.55 -23.27
C ARG A 16 -12.14 9.66 -24.19
N LEU A 17 -13.34 10.20 -23.98
CA LEU A 17 -13.84 11.37 -24.72
C LEU A 17 -13.01 12.62 -24.43
N ILE A 18 -12.67 12.88 -23.16
CA ILE A 18 -11.84 14.02 -22.74
C ILE A 18 -10.41 13.87 -23.27
N LEU A 19 -9.79 12.70 -23.12
CA LEU A 19 -8.44 12.44 -23.62
C LEU A 19 -8.39 12.50 -25.16
N ALA A 20 -9.41 11.97 -25.85
CA ALA A 20 -9.52 12.06 -27.30
C ALA A 20 -9.80 13.48 -27.80
N THR A 21 -10.56 14.30 -27.06
CA THR A 21 -10.77 15.72 -27.42
C THR A 21 -9.55 16.60 -27.15
N ILE A 22 -8.74 16.30 -26.14
CA ILE A 22 -7.48 17.01 -25.87
C ILE A 22 -6.42 16.65 -26.93
N CYS A 23 -6.30 15.37 -27.33
CA CYS A 23 -5.30 14.95 -28.31
C CYS A 23 -5.59 15.38 -29.77
N PHE A 24 -6.84 15.72 -30.13
CA PHE A 24 -7.21 16.06 -31.52
C PHE A 24 -7.30 17.57 -31.85
N ARG A 25 -7.11 18.48 -30.89
CA ARG A 25 -7.25 19.94 -31.11
C ARG A 25 -5.96 20.66 -31.54
N GLY A 26 -5.02 19.97 -32.19
CA GLY A 26 -3.65 20.45 -32.41
C GLY A 26 -3.36 21.35 -33.62
N THR A 27 -4.33 21.82 -34.43
CA THR A 27 -3.98 22.40 -35.74
C THR A 27 -3.99 23.92 -35.87
N PHE A 28 -4.41 24.70 -34.87
CA PHE A 28 -4.33 26.19 -34.92
C PHE A 28 -4.15 26.80 -33.52
N ALA A 29 -2.98 26.65 -32.90
CA ALA A 29 -2.66 27.28 -31.62
C ALA A 29 -1.59 28.38 -31.83
N LEU A 30 -1.89 29.60 -31.39
CA LEU A 30 -1.01 30.77 -31.50
C LEU A 30 -0.21 30.89 -30.18
N ASN A 31 1.09 31.18 -30.26
CA ASN A 31 1.90 31.39 -29.06
C ASN A 31 1.47 32.71 -28.37
N LEU A 32 0.68 32.59 -27.31
CA LEU A 32 0.05 33.72 -26.63
C LEU A 32 1.10 34.71 -26.12
N LEU A 33 2.20 34.23 -25.56
CA LEU A 33 3.30 35.05 -25.06
C LEU A 33 3.99 35.88 -26.14
N GLN A 34 4.28 35.26 -27.28
CA GLN A 34 4.84 35.98 -28.42
C GLN A 34 3.86 37.04 -28.94
N CYS A 35 2.56 36.74 -28.94
CA CYS A 35 1.54 37.71 -29.30
C CYS A 35 1.47 38.88 -28.32
N LEU A 36 1.41 38.59 -27.01
CA LEU A 36 1.35 39.58 -25.94
C LEU A 36 2.57 40.53 -25.96
N ALA A 37 3.76 39.99 -26.18
CA ALA A 37 4.99 40.80 -26.35
C ALA A 37 4.90 41.73 -27.58
N ARG A 38 4.30 41.25 -28.68
CA ARG A 38 4.09 42.05 -29.89
C ARG A 38 3.12 43.20 -29.67
N VAL A 39 2.05 42.99 -28.89
CA VAL A 39 1.03 44.01 -28.59
C VAL A 39 1.63 45.22 -27.87
N ASN A 40 2.61 45.01 -26.99
CA ASN A 40 3.21 46.12 -26.25
C ASN A 40 3.93 47.13 -27.18
N ASN A 41 4.47 46.65 -28.30
CA ASN A 41 5.14 47.49 -29.32
C ASN A 41 4.17 48.16 -30.32
N MET A 42 2.86 47.89 -30.27
CA MET A 42 1.87 48.48 -31.17
C MET A 42 1.23 49.77 -30.60
N THR A 43 0.82 50.71 -31.46
CA THR A 43 0.02 51.87 -31.05
C THR A 43 -1.48 51.54 -31.14
N ILE A 44 -2.06 50.99 -30.07
CA ILE A 44 -3.45 50.49 -30.06
C ILE A 44 -4.16 50.78 -28.73
N ASP A 45 -5.46 51.08 -28.80
CA ASP A 45 -6.31 51.28 -27.62
C ASP A 45 -6.53 49.97 -26.84
N GLY A 46 -6.71 50.08 -25.52
CA GLY A 46 -6.92 48.93 -24.64
C GLY A 46 -5.68 48.47 -23.87
N LYS A 47 -4.60 49.26 -23.90
CA LYS A 47 -3.44 49.16 -22.99
C LYS A 47 -3.83 49.64 -21.58
N VAL A 48 -3.42 48.90 -20.55
CA VAL A 48 -3.73 49.20 -19.14
C VAL A 48 -2.52 48.95 -18.23
N ASP A 49 -2.58 49.46 -17.00
CA ASP A 49 -1.64 49.10 -15.93
C ASP A 49 -2.05 47.78 -15.25
N ASN A 50 -1.25 47.29 -14.30
CA ASN A 50 -1.54 46.04 -13.56
C ASN A 50 -2.78 46.09 -12.66
N HIS A 51 -3.46 47.24 -12.60
CA HIS A 51 -4.72 47.44 -11.88
C HIS A 51 -5.91 47.59 -12.84
N GLY A 52 -5.69 47.47 -14.15
CA GLY A 52 -6.72 47.63 -15.17
C GLY A 52 -7.05 49.09 -15.51
N ASN A 53 -6.24 50.05 -15.07
CA ASN A 53 -6.43 51.46 -15.41
C ASN A 53 -5.91 51.74 -16.82
N PRO A 54 -6.64 52.48 -17.67
CA PRO A 54 -6.23 52.76 -19.05
C PRO A 54 -4.96 53.60 -19.12
N ILE A 55 -4.09 53.23 -20.06
CA ILE A 55 -2.85 53.94 -20.42
C ILE A 55 -2.98 54.45 -21.86
N PRO A 56 -2.35 55.59 -22.23
CA PRO A 56 -2.37 56.07 -23.61
C PRO A 56 -1.90 55.01 -24.63
N ALA A 57 -2.57 54.93 -25.77
CA ALA A 57 -2.31 53.94 -26.83
C ALA A 57 -0.87 53.96 -27.37
N SER A 58 -0.18 55.11 -27.31
CA SER A 58 1.21 55.29 -27.74
C SER A 58 2.26 54.83 -26.73
N SER A 59 1.88 54.48 -25.51
CA SER A 59 2.83 54.06 -24.47
C SER A 59 3.39 52.67 -24.76
N THR A 60 4.72 52.53 -24.76
CA THR A 60 5.43 51.23 -24.83
C THR A 60 5.60 50.57 -23.45
N ASN A 61 5.16 51.24 -22.38
CA ASN A 61 5.30 50.78 -21.01
C ASN A 61 3.98 50.22 -20.46
N ALA A 62 3.13 49.64 -21.30
CA ALA A 62 1.92 48.99 -20.82
C ALA A 62 2.30 47.72 -20.07
N THR A 63 1.91 47.63 -18.79
CA THR A 63 2.19 46.45 -17.97
C THR A 63 1.08 45.40 -18.10
N ALA A 64 -0.07 45.76 -18.70
CA ALA A 64 -1.21 44.88 -18.95
C ALA A 64 -2.06 45.34 -20.17
N ILE A 65 -3.00 44.50 -20.61
CA ILE A 65 -3.94 44.79 -21.71
C ILE A 65 -5.36 44.34 -21.38
N THR A 66 -6.37 45.00 -21.92
CA THR A 66 -7.78 44.58 -21.74
C THR A 66 -8.08 43.25 -22.43
N TYR A 67 -9.03 42.49 -21.88
CA TYR A 67 -9.51 41.22 -22.47
C TYR A 67 -9.96 41.38 -23.94
N LYS A 68 -10.67 42.48 -24.24
CA LYS A 68 -11.12 42.77 -25.61
C LYS A 68 -9.95 42.94 -26.57
N LEU A 69 -8.89 43.65 -26.14
CA LEU A 69 -7.68 43.80 -26.93
C LEU A 69 -6.96 42.45 -27.12
N CYS A 70 -6.79 41.69 -26.03
CA CYS A 70 -6.15 40.37 -26.06
C CYS A 70 -6.83 39.43 -27.07
N THR A 71 -8.16 39.29 -26.99
CA THR A 71 -8.92 38.43 -27.91
C THR A 71 -8.93 38.92 -29.35
N SER A 72 -8.93 40.24 -29.57
CA SER A 72 -8.92 40.81 -30.92
C SER A 72 -7.59 40.61 -31.65
N VAL A 73 -6.46 40.61 -30.93
CA VAL A 73 -5.11 40.53 -31.53
C VAL A 73 -4.51 39.13 -31.44
N CYS A 74 -4.69 38.45 -30.31
CA CYS A 74 -4.13 37.12 -30.05
C CYS A 74 -5.11 35.98 -30.25
N GLY A 75 -6.38 36.28 -30.52
CA GLY A 75 -7.44 35.29 -30.66
C GLY A 75 -7.97 34.80 -29.31
N SER A 76 -9.00 33.96 -29.39
CA SER A 76 -9.60 33.28 -28.23
C SER A 76 -9.07 31.86 -28.02
N THR A 77 -8.07 31.45 -28.80
CA THR A 77 -7.54 30.08 -28.79
C THR A 77 -6.61 29.87 -27.59
N GLU A 78 -6.54 28.62 -27.15
CA GLU A 78 -5.67 28.17 -26.07
C GLU A 78 -4.20 28.10 -26.53
N GLU A 79 -3.27 28.18 -25.59
CA GLU A 79 -1.86 27.89 -25.87
C GLU A 79 -1.66 26.44 -26.36
N PRO A 80 -0.64 26.19 -27.19
CA PRO A 80 -0.36 24.84 -27.68
C PRO A 80 -0.07 23.88 -26.51
N PHE A 81 -0.59 22.66 -26.65
CA PHE A 81 -0.30 21.58 -25.71
C PHE A 81 1.17 21.18 -25.78
N GLU A 82 1.87 21.29 -24.65
CA GLU A 82 3.26 20.84 -24.52
C GLU A 82 3.33 19.54 -23.73
N TRP A 83 3.43 18.41 -24.44
CA TRP A 83 3.45 17.07 -23.83
C TRP A 83 4.49 16.96 -22.70
N THR A 84 5.68 17.50 -22.90
CA THR A 84 6.77 17.38 -21.93
C THR A 84 6.57 18.20 -20.66
N VAL A 85 5.77 19.27 -20.70
CA VAL A 85 5.40 20.04 -19.50
C VAL A 85 4.26 19.31 -18.80
N PHE A 86 3.25 18.88 -19.57
CA PHE A 86 2.13 18.10 -19.04
C PHE A 86 2.58 16.85 -18.28
N SER A 87 3.45 16.02 -18.88
CA SER A 87 3.90 14.76 -18.31
C SER A 87 4.66 14.95 -17.00
N GLN A 88 5.54 15.96 -16.94
CA GLN A 88 6.33 16.30 -15.75
C GLN A 88 5.43 16.81 -14.62
N GLU A 89 4.59 17.82 -14.89
CA GLU A 89 3.75 18.45 -13.87
C GLU A 89 2.68 17.48 -13.34
N PHE A 90 2.06 16.69 -14.21
CA PHE A 90 1.10 15.67 -13.78
C PHE A 90 1.78 14.59 -12.91
N SER A 91 2.99 14.18 -13.29
CA SER A 91 3.75 13.14 -12.57
C SER A 91 4.24 13.60 -11.20
N ALA A 92 4.71 14.85 -11.10
CA ALA A 92 5.19 15.41 -9.85
C ALA A 92 4.05 15.77 -8.88
N TRP A 93 2.92 16.29 -9.39
CA TRP A 93 1.95 17.00 -8.55
C TRP A 93 0.57 16.39 -8.46
N SER A 94 0.21 15.44 -9.33
CA SER A 94 -1.08 14.71 -9.24
C SER A 94 -0.89 13.24 -8.89
N LEU A 95 0.10 12.56 -9.49
CA LEU A 95 0.31 11.14 -9.25
C LEU A 95 0.54 10.76 -7.77
N PRO A 96 1.28 11.52 -6.94
CA PRO A 96 1.49 11.14 -5.53
C PRO A 96 0.18 11.07 -4.74
N TRP A 97 -0.72 12.03 -4.99
CA TRP A 97 -2.04 12.08 -4.34
C TRP A 97 -2.94 10.95 -4.81
N LEU A 98 -2.92 10.64 -6.12
CA LEU A 98 -3.66 9.49 -6.67
C LEU A 98 -3.15 8.16 -6.11
N SER A 99 -1.83 8.04 -5.86
CA SER A 99 -1.26 6.89 -5.16
C SER A 99 -1.75 6.81 -3.71
N LEU A 100 -1.86 7.93 -3.02
CA LEU A 100 -2.30 7.95 -1.62
C LEU A 100 -3.78 7.53 -1.45
N ILE A 101 -4.65 7.82 -2.42
CA ILE A 101 -6.06 7.34 -2.43
C ILE A 101 -6.13 5.82 -2.28
N SER A 102 -5.17 5.13 -2.87
CA SER A 102 -5.13 3.67 -2.87
C SER A 102 -4.80 3.06 -1.49
N GLN A 103 -4.32 3.88 -0.54
CA GLN A 103 -4.08 3.47 0.84
C GLN A 103 -5.32 3.60 1.74
N LEU A 104 -6.45 4.06 1.19
CA LEU A 104 -7.71 4.07 1.93
C LEU A 104 -8.17 2.63 2.26
N PRO A 105 -8.81 2.41 3.42
CA PRO A 105 -9.32 1.09 3.79
C PRO A 105 -10.49 0.68 2.87
N PHE A 106 -10.31 -0.45 2.18
CA PHE A 106 -11.33 -1.10 1.36
C PHE A 106 -11.75 -2.42 1.98
N GLY A 107 -13.01 -2.81 1.80
CA GLY A 107 -13.52 -4.02 2.45
C GLY A 107 -14.92 -4.45 2.04
N ALA A 108 -15.52 -3.81 1.03
CA ALA A 108 -16.87 -4.15 0.61
C ALA A 108 -16.98 -5.57 0.06
N ASN A 109 -18.19 -6.13 0.17
CA ASN A 109 -18.56 -7.42 -0.44
C ASN A 109 -18.29 -7.46 -1.95
N ASP A 110 -18.57 -6.34 -2.62
CA ASP A 110 -18.47 -6.20 -4.07
C ASP A 110 -17.36 -5.23 -4.49
N LYS A 111 -16.72 -5.52 -5.62
CA LYS A 111 -15.67 -4.65 -6.19
C LYS A 111 -16.20 -3.26 -6.53
N LEU A 112 -17.49 -3.16 -6.91
CA LEU A 112 -18.15 -1.90 -7.25
C LEU A 112 -18.32 -0.99 -6.03
N ASP A 113 -18.69 -1.53 -4.87
CA ASP A 113 -18.80 -0.77 -3.63
C ASP A 113 -17.44 -0.21 -3.17
N ASN A 114 -16.35 -0.94 -3.43
CA ASN A 114 -15.01 -0.41 -3.18
C ASN A 114 -14.67 0.75 -4.12
N LEU A 115 -15.01 0.65 -5.42
CA LEU A 115 -14.87 1.76 -6.35
C LEU A 115 -15.74 2.96 -5.96
N GLU A 116 -16.98 2.71 -5.55
CA GLU A 116 -17.90 3.74 -5.06
C GLU A 116 -17.31 4.47 -3.85
N SER A 117 -16.70 3.74 -2.91
CA SER A 117 -16.05 4.34 -1.75
C SER A 117 -14.91 5.29 -2.12
N VAL A 118 -14.13 4.97 -3.17
CA VAL A 118 -13.09 5.85 -3.71
C VAL A 118 -13.72 7.11 -4.28
N VAL A 119 -14.70 6.95 -5.16
CA VAL A 119 -15.39 8.06 -5.84
C VAL A 119 -16.05 8.99 -4.83
N LEU A 120 -16.69 8.46 -3.77
CA LEU A 120 -17.26 9.26 -2.70
C LEU A 120 -16.21 10.01 -1.90
N THR A 121 -15.06 9.38 -1.62
CA THR A 121 -13.98 10.02 -0.86
C THR A 121 -13.38 11.19 -1.63
N VAL A 122 -13.08 10.98 -2.92
CA VAL A 122 -12.48 12.00 -3.80
C VAL A 122 -13.51 13.07 -4.18
N GLY A 123 -14.75 12.68 -4.42
CA GLY A 123 -15.84 13.61 -4.78
C GLY A 123 -16.33 14.46 -3.61
N SER A 124 -16.16 14.00 -2.36
CA SER A 124 -16.50 14.77 -1.16
C SER A 124 -15.50 14.52 -0.02
N PRO A 125 -14.40 15.29 0.01
CA PRO A 125 -13.50 15.33 1.17
C PRO A 125 -14.22 15.63 2.48
N ALA A 126 -15.29 16.44 2.44
CA ALA A 126 -16.11 16.76 3.60
C ALA A 126 -16.77 15.50 4.17
N LEU A 127 -17.35 14.64 3.33
CA LEU A 127 -17.93 13.36 3.75
C LEU A 127 -16.88 12.41 4.32
N ALA A 128 -15.71 12.34 3.69
CA ALA A 128 -14.60 11.50 4.14
C ALA A 128 -14.10 11.94 5.53
N ALA A 129 -13.84 13.24 5.71
CA ALA A 129 -13.42 13.84 6.97
C ALA A 129 -14.48 13.66 8.07
N TYR A 130 -15.76 13.86 7.72
CA TYR A 130 -16.88 13.67 8.62
C TYR A 130 -16.94 12.21 9.14
N SER A 131 -16.85 11.24 8.24
CA SER A 131 -16.96 9.82 8.57
C SER A 131 -15.79 9.35 9.45
N LEU A 132 -14.58 9.85 9.19
CA LEU A 132 -13.40 9.59 10.01
C LEU A 132 -13.55 10.22 11.41
N ALA A 133 -13.89 11.51 11.48
CA ALA A 133 -14.08 12.22 12.75
C ALA A 133 -15.17 11.56 13.61
N LEU A 134 -16.27 11.13 12.98
CA LEU A 134 -17.35 10.43 13.66
C LEU A 134 -16.92 9.08 14.22
N THR A 135 -16.08 8.32 13.49
CA THR A 135 -15.51 7.04 13.96
C THR A 135 -14.71 7.23 15.24
N VAL A 136 -13.81 8.22 15.28
CA VAL A 136 -12.99 8.50 16.46
C VAL A 136 -13.85 8.93 17.66
N LEU A 137 -14.82 9.82 17.44
CA LEU A 137 -15.74 10.26 18.49
C LEU A 137 -16.58 9.10 19.04
N ASN A 138 -17.01 8.19 18.17
CA ASN A 138 -17.76 7.00 18.55
C ASN A 138 -16.91 6.05 19.40
N GLY A 139 -15.66 5.80 19.01
CA GLY A 139 -14.74 4.96 19.80
C GLY A 139 -14.52 5.51 21.21
N ARG A 140 -14.23 6.81 21.32
CA ARG A 140 -14.08 7.48 22.62
C ARG A 140 -15.36 7.46 23.44
N TRP A 141 -16.51 7.62 22.80
CA TRP A 141 -17.81 7.55 23.46
C TRP A 141 -18.10 6.16 24.04
N VAL A 142 -17.85 5.08 23.28
CA VAL A 142 -18.01 3.69 23.79
C VAL A 142 -17.13 3.45 25.00
N ALA A 143 -15.84 3.85 24.92
CA ALA A 143 -14.91 3.67 26.04
C ALA A 143 -15.38 4.39 27.31
N ARG A 144 -15.94 5.60 27.18
CA ARG A 144 -16.53 6.34 28.31
C ARG A 144 -17.83 5.71 28.81
N LEU A 145 -18.67 5.24 27.90
CA LEU A 145 -19.97 4.64 28.23
C LEU A 145 -19.80 3.39 29.11
N PHE A 146 -18.85 2.53 28.77
CA PHE A 146 -18.53 1.32 29.55
C PHE A 146 -17.53 1.56 30.69
N GLY A 147 -16.93 2.74 30.81
CA GLY A 147 -15.82 3.01 31.75
C GLY A 147 -16.19 2.83 33.23
N ASN A 148 -17.48 2.96 33.56
CA ASN A 148 -17.97 2.80 34.94
C ASN A 148 -18.60 1.42 35.19
N ILE A 149 -18.67 0.55 34.19
CA ILE A 149 -19.30 -0.77 34.30
C ILE A 149 -18.26 -1.77 34.81
N ARG A 150 -18.53 -2.37 35.97
CA ARG A 150 -17.70 -3.44 36.54
C ARG A 150 -18.41 -4.78 36.32
N TYR A 151 -18.10 -5.44 35.21
CA TYR A 151 -18.66 -6.75 34.87
C TYR A 151 -17.66 -7.56 34.00
N PRO A 152 -17.63 -8.91 34.08
CA PRO A 152 -16.83 -9.74 33.20
C PRO A 152 -17.05 -9.42 31.71
N ASN A 153 -16.04 -9.61 30.86
CA ASN A 153 -16.05 -9.30 29.42
C ASN A 153 -16.31 -7.85 29.01
N THR A 154 -16.49 -6.89 29.93
CA THR A 154 -16.68 -5.46 29.60
C THR A 154 -15.59 -4.93 28.65
N ARG A 155 -14.32 -5.29 28.90
CA ARG A 155 -13.20 -4.91 28.04
C ARG A 155 -13.27 -5.54 26.64
N ASN A 156 -13.71 -6.78 26.55
CA ASN A 156 -13.89 -7.48 25.27
C ASN A 156 -15.07 -6.88 24.50
N ALA A 157 -16.17 -6.55 25.18
CA ALA A 157 -17.33 -5.88 24.59
C ALA A 157 -16.95 -4.50 24.02
N VAL A 158 -16.20 -3.68 24.76
CA VAL A 158 -15.70 -2.39 24.26
C VAL A 158 -14.87 -2.57 22.98
N LYS A 159 -13.93 -3.53 22.97
CA LYS A 159 -13.12 -3.83 21.78
C LYS A 159 -14.00 -4.24 20.59
N ILE A 160 -14.90 -5.21 20.78
CA ILE A 160 -15.80 -5.70 19.74
C ILE A 160 -16.65 -4.58 19.17
N LEU A 161 -17.26 -3.74 20.02
CA LEU A 161 -18.08 -2.62 19.58
C LEU A 161 -17.29 -1.59 18.77
N ILE A 162 -16.05 -1.31 19.17
CA ILE A 162 -15.16 -0.40 18.42
C ILE A 162 -14.80 -0.98 17.05
N HIS A 163 -14.42 -2.25 16.98
CA HIS A 163 -14.09 -2.92 15.70
C HIS A 163 -15.32 -2.99 14.78
N LEU A 164 -16.48 -3.34 15.31
CA LEU A 164 -17.71 -3.49 14.53
C LEU A 164 -18.39 -2.17 14.14
N GLN A 165 -17.76 -1.00 14.36
CA GLN A 165 -18.28 0.30 13.89
C GLN A 165 -18.53 0.36 12.38
N GLN A 166 -17.73 -0.38 11.60
CA GLN A 166 -17.86 -0.41 10.15
C GLN A 166 -18.74 -1.54 9.64
N ALA A 167 -19.27 -2.38 10.54
CA ALA A 167 -20.13 -3.50 10.19
C ALA A 167 -21.61 -3.16 10.40
N PRO A 168 -22.53 -3.67 9.56
CA PRO A 168 -23.98 -3.53 9.76
C PRO A 168 -24.48 -4.46 10.86
N VAL A 169 -24.10 -4.17 12.11
CA VAL A 169 -24.47 -4.97 13.29
C VAL A 169 -25.95 -4.86 13.58
N ARG A 170 -26.59 -6.01 13.84
CA ARG A 170 -27.94 -6.11 14.37
C ARG A 170 -27.98 -6.99 15.59
N ILE A 171 -28.65 -6.50 16.63
CA ILE A 171 -28.83 -7.20 17.89
C ILE A 171 -30.24 -7.75 17.97
N ARG A 172 -30.34 -9.02 18.36
CA ARG A 172 -31.60 -9.71 18.62
C ARG A 172 -31.77 -9.89 20.13
N THR A 173 -32.82 -9.29 20.67
CA THR A 173 -33.20 -9.41 22.09
C THR A 173 -34.23 -10.51 22.34
N GLU A 174 -34.85 -11.05 21.28
CA GLU A 174 -35.89 -12.08 21.37
C GLU A 174 -35.35 -13.38 21.98
N GLY A 175 -36.10 -13.97 22.92
CA GLY A 175 -35.78 -15.28 23.49
C GLY A 175 -34.52 -15.30 24.34
N SER A 176 -34.34 -14.31 25.23
CA SER A 176 -33.17 -14.14 26.10
C SER A 176 -31.80 -14.13 25.42
N LYS A 177 -31.70 -14.02 24.09
CA LYS A 177 -30.44 -14.21 23.34
C LYS A 177 -29.32 -13.26 23.78
N LEU A 178 -29.60 -11.95 23.77
CA LEU A 178 -28.64 -10.96 24.24
C LEU A 178 -28.33 -11.14 25.73
N ALA A 179 -29.35 -11.41 26.55
CA ALA A 179 -29.18 -11.58 27.99
C ALA A 179 -28.33 -12.81 28.33
N SER A 180 -28.55 -13.92 27.64
CA SER A 180 -27.76 -15.15 27.73
C SER A 180 -26.32 -14.92 27.34
N LEU A 181 -26.08 -14.14 26.27
CA LEU A 181 -24.72 -13.80 25.82
C LEU A 181 -23.92 -13.00 26.85
N VAL A 182 -24.60 -12.13 27.61
CA VAL A 182 -23.98 -11.28 28.65
C VAL A 182 -23.79 -12.05 29.96
N VAL A 183 -24.82 -12.75 30.43
CA VAL A 183 -24.88 -13.28 31.80
C VAL A 183 -24.21 -14.66 31.92
N LEU A 184 -24.35 -15.54 30.92
CA LEU A 184 -23.84 -16.92 31.04
C LEU A 184 -22.30 -16.97 31.02
N PRO A 185 -21.65 -17.65 32.00
CA PRO A 185 -20.19 -17.79 32.02
C PRO A 185 -19.66 -18.65 30.86
N GLN A 186 -20.46 -19.56 30.30
CA GLN A 186 -20.10 -20.37 29.13
C GLN A 186 -19.80 -19.49 27.90
N ASN A 187 -20.39 -18.30 27.82
CA ASN A 187 -20.16 -17.35 26.74
C ASN A 187 -18.88 -16.52 26.90
N ASP A 188 -18.07 -16.73 27.93
CA ASP A 188 -16.76 -16.04 28.07
C ASP A 188 -15.79 -16.38 26.94
N GLU A 189 -15.86 -17.62 26.46
CA GLU A 189 -15.07 -18.07 25.32
C GLU A 189 -15.53 -17.39 24.03
N TRP A 190 -16.84 -17.19 23.84
CA TRP A 190 -17.40 -16.44 22.71
C TRP A 190 -16.80 -15.02 22.60
N TRP A 191 -16.71 -14.29 23.72
CA TRP A 191 -16.16 -12.93 23.74
C TRP A 191 -14.66 -12.92 23.38
N LYS A 192 -13.90 -13.92 23.82
CA LYS A 192 -12.47 -14.05 23.52
C LYS A 192 -12.23 -14.46 22.06
N GLU A 193 -13.01 -15.42 21.57
CA GLU A 193 -12.93 -15.91 20.19
C GLU A 193 -13.18 -14.74 19.21
N LEU A 194 -14.28 -14.01 19.40
CA LEU A 194 -14.60 -12.89 18.50
C LEU A 194 -13.54 -11.78 18.54
N VAL A 195 -12.99 -11.43 19.71
CA VAL A 195 -11.88 -10.46 19.80
C VAL A 195 -10.66 -10.96 19.04
N THR A 196 -10.30 -12.24 19.17
CA THR A 196 -9.12 -12.83 18.52
C THR A 196 -9.22 -12.75 17.00
N TRP A 197 -10.41 -12.97 16.44
CA TRP A 197 -10.64 -12.87 15.00
C TRP A 197 -10.81 -11.42 14.48
N LEU A 198 -11.18 -10.47 15.34
CA LEU A 198 -11.28 -9.06 14.99
C LEU A 198 -9.93 -8.31 15.12
N ASP A 199 -9.03 -8.75 15.99
CA ASP A 199 -7.73 -8.12 16.28
C ASP A 199 -6.63 -8.49 15.27
N TYR A 200 -6.95 -8.47 13.97
CA TYR A 200 -6.06 -8.91 12.89
C TYR A 200 -5.35 -7.77 12.14
N ALA A 201 -5.79 -6.52 12.30
CA ALA A 201 -5.38 -5.42 11.43
C ALA A 201 -4.12 -4.71 11.96
N PRO A 202 -2.97 -4.77 11.27
CA PRO A 202 -1.81 -3.98 11.63
C PRO A 202 -2.07 -2.49 11.37
N LYS A 203 -1.76 -1.64 12.36
CA LYS A 203 -1.96 -0.19 12.31
C LYS A 203 -1.22 0.54 11.18
N TRP A 204 -0.10 -0.02 10.75
CA TRP A 204 0.75 0.57 9.72
C TRP A 204 1.33 -0.53 8.85
N SER A 205 1.10 -0.45 7.54
CA SER A 205 1.89 -1.20 6.56
C SER A 205 3.08 -0.36 6.12
N ILE A 206 4.18 -1.02 5.77
CA ILE A 206 5.37 -0.35 5.19
C ILE A 206 4.97 0.39 3.90
N SER A 207 4.02 -0.15 3.13
CA SER A 207 3.50 0.49 1.92
C SER A 207 2.77 1.80 2.15
N ALA A 208 1.94 1.84 3.19
CA ALA A 208 1.23 3.05 3.58
C ALA A 208 2.22 4.10 4.11
N THR A 209 3.19 3.69 4.95
CA THR A 209 4.24 4.59 5.44
C THR A 209 5.06 5.20 4.30
N ALA A 210 5.47 4.40 3.31
CA ALA A 210 6.23 4.90 2.16
C ALA A 210 5.40 5.85 1.28
N SER A 211 4.12 5.55 1.06
CA SER A 211 3.22 6.42 0.28
C SER A 211 2.94 7.75 0.99
N VAL A 212 2.78 7.74 2.32
CA VAL A 212 2.66 8.95 3.13
C VAL A 212 3.96 9.77 3.07
N ALA A 213 5.12 9.12 3.20
CA ALA A 213 6.42 9.79 3.09
C ALA A 213 6.62 10.42 1.70
N TRP A 214 6.21 9.74 0.62
CA TRP A 214 6.23 10.28 -0.74
C TRP A 214 5.48 11.61 -0.80
N VAL A 215 4.21 11.61 -0.39
CA VAL A 215 3.37 12.81 -0.46
C VAL A 215 3.95 13.97 0.37
N ILE A 216 4.51 13.69 1.55
CA ILE A 216 5.17 14.70 2.37
C ILE A 216 6.41 15.27 1.65
N ILE A 217 7.27 14.41 1.09
CA ILE A 217 8.46 14.85 0.36
C ILE A 217 8.06 15.67 -0.87
N ALA A 218 7.07 15.21 -1.65
CA ALA A 218 6.55 15.92 -2.80
C ALA A 218 6.01 17.30 -2.40
N TYR A 219 5.20 17.39 -1.35
CA TYR A 219 4.68 18.67 -0.87
C TYR A 219 5.79 19.62 -0.38
N VAL A 220 6.81 19.11 0.33
CA VAL A 220 7.97 19.92 0.73
C VAL A 220 8.73 20.39 -0.50
N PHE A 221 8.89 19.54 -1.52
CA PHE A 221 9.54 19.92 -2.77
C PHE A 221 8.74 21.00 -3.51
N THR A 222 7.39 20.96 -3.45
CA THR A 222 6.55 22.07 -3.94
C THR A 222 6.90 23.37 -3.25
N LEU A 223 6.99 23.37 -1.91
CA LEU A 223 7.30 24.57 -1.15
C LEU A 223 8.68 25.11 -1.49
N VAL A 224 9.68 24.24 -1.60
CA VAL A 224 11.06 24.66 -1.95
C VAL A 224 11.11 25.22 -3.36
N ASP A 225 10.54 24.53 -4.36
CA ASP A 225 10.53 25.01 -5.74
C ASP A 225 9.91 26.40 -5.81
N TYR A 226 8.78 26.55 -5.16
CA TYR A 226 8.02 27.79 -5.13
C TYR A 226 8.74 28.97 -4.47
N PHE A 227 9.48 28.74 -3.39
CA PHE A 227 10.23 29.81 -2.71
C PHE A 227 11.63 30.02 -3.28
N SER A 228 12.15 29.09 -4.07
CA SER A 228 13.48 29.17 -4.70
C SER A 228 13.50 30.01 -5.98
N GLN A 229 12.36 30.23 -6.62
CA GLN A 229 12.28 30.99 -7.89
C GLN A 229 12.37 32.51 -7.65
N ASN A 230 13.27 33.18 -8.38
CA ASN A 230 13.31 34.64 -8.49
C ASN A 230 12.16 35.12 -9.39
N VAL A 231 11.05 35.55 -8.77
CA VAL A 231 9.81 36.01 -9.43
C VAL A 231 10.04 37.17 -10.43
N LEU A 232 11.21 37.82 -10.42
CA LEU A 232 11.53 39.01 -11.20
C LEU A 232 12.46 38.77 -12.41
N GLU A 233 13.24 37.68 -12.46
CA GLU A 233 14.31 37.51 -13.47
C GLU A 233 13.90 36.67 -14.69
N ASN A 234 12.84 35.86 -14.60
CA ASN A 234 12.37 35.04 -15.72
C ASN A 234 11.13 35.69 -16.37
N HIS A 235 11.32 36.46 -17.46
CA HIS A 235 10.22 36.79 -18.38
C HIS A 235 9.75 35.52 -19.12
N PRO A 236 8.45 35.28 -19.43
CA PRO A 236 7.21 35.97 -19.05
C PRO A 236 6.43 35.18 -17.96
N PRO A 237 5.19 35.58 -17.57
CA PRO A 237 4.33 34.79 -16.66
C PRO A 237 3.86 33.48 -17.32
N ASN A 238 4.76 32.52 -17.52
CA ASN A 238 4.35 31.16 -17.87
C ASN A 238 3.56 30.61 -16.69
N ALA A 239 2.28 30.39 -16.93
CA ALA A 239 1.27 30.06 -15.93
C ALA A 239 1.44 28.66 -15.29
N SER A 240 2.54 27.95 -15.58
CA SER A 240 2.86 26.63 -15.05
C SER A 240 3.21 26.70 -13.56
N GLY A 241 4.19 27.52 -13.14
CA GLY A 241 4.64 27.56 -11.74
C GLY A 241 3.59 28.04 -10.72
N GLN A 242 2.63 28.88 -11.13
CA GLN A 242 1.60 29.43 -10.23
C GLN A 242 0.49 28.43 -9.91
N GLY A 243 0.15 27.54 -10.86
CA GLY A 243 -0.94 26.59 -10.70
C GLY A 243 -0.57 25.36 -9.87
N VAL A 244 0.71 25.01 -9.82
CA VAL A 244 1.24 23.81 -9.15
C VAL A 244 1.00 23.85 -7.64
N GLY A 245 1.36 24.98 -6.99
CA GLY A 245 1.20 25.15 -5.54
C GLY A 245 -0.25 25.04 -5.07
N ALA A 246 -1.20 25.52 -5.88
CA ALA A 246 -2.62 25.45 -5.56
C ALA A 246 -3.16 24.01 -5.60
N ILE A 247 -2.73 23.19 -6.57
CA ILE A 247 -3.11 21.76 -6.63
C ILE A 247 -2.57 21.01 -5.42
N GLY A 248 -1.31 21.27 -5.02
CA GLY A 248 -0.72 20.67 -3.81
C GLY A 248 -1.48 21.03 -2.54
N ALA A 249 -1.82 22.31 -2.35
CA ALA A 249 -2.63 22.78 -1.21
C ALA A 249 -4.04 22.17 -1.22
N LEU A 250 -4.64 22.00 -2.41
CA LEU A 250 -5.97 21.44 -2.60
C LEU A 250 -6.04 19.96 -2.21
N TRP A 251 -5.03 19.15 -2.54
CA TRP A 251 -5.04 17.72 -2.22
C TRP A 251 -4.58 17.39 -0.78
N LEU A 252 -4.02 18.38 -0.06
CA LEU A 252 -3.44 18.18 1.26
C LEU A 252 -4.41 17.59 2.30
N TRP A 253 -5.73 17.75 2.12
CA TRP A 253 -6.74 17.12 3.00
C TRP A 253 -6.67 15.60 2.99
N LEU A 254 -6.18 14.96 1.92
CA LEU A 254 -6.15 13.50 1.81
C LEU A 254 -5.17 12.88 2.82
N LEU A 255 -4.09 13.60 3.13
CA LEU A 255 -3.04 13.16 4.06
C LEU A 255 -3.61 12.81 5.45
N PRO A 256 -4.30 13.71 6.17
CA PRO A 256 -4.88 13.39 7.48
C PRO A 256 -5.99 12.33 7.41
N ILE A 257 -6.72 12.22 6.28
CA ILE A 257 -7.74 11.17 6.12
C ILE A 257 -7.09 9.80 6.09
N VAL A 258 -6.09 9.62 5.24
CA VAL A 258 -5.39 8.33 5.08
C VAL A 258 -4.64 7.98 6.37
N VAL A 259 -3.89 8.92 6.94
CA VAL A 259 -3.18 8.70 8.22
C VAL A 259 -4.17 8.36 9.34
N GLY A 260 -5.30 9.05 9.44
CA GLY A 260 -6.30 8.77 10.47
C GLY A 260 -6.93 7.38 10.31
N TRP A 261 -7.23 6.94 9.09
CA TRP A 261 -7.72 5.59 8.87
C TRP A 261 -6.69 4.51 9.20
N MET A 262 -5.41 4.74 8.90
CA MET A 262 -4.33 3.82 9.30
C MET A 262 -4.22 3.71 10.83
N GLN A 263 -4.27 4.85 11.54
CA GLN A 263 -4.22 4.87 13.01
C GLN A 263 -5.34 4.06 13.67
N ILE A 264 -6.56 4.19 13.14
CA ILE A 264 -7.74 3.47 13.65
C ILE A 264 -7.72 1.99 13.22
N SER A 265 -7.29 1.71 11.99
CA SER A 265 -7.33 0.38 11.36
C SER A 265 -8.71 -0.28 11.41
N PRO A 266 -9.70 0.31 10.70
CA PRO A 266 -11.06 -0.20 10.71
C PRO A 266 -11.14 -1.61 10.12
N THR A 267 -11.79 -2.53 10.85
CA THR A 267 -12.15 -3.85 10.32
C THR A 267 -13.31 -3.68 9.35
N SER A 268 -13.00 -3.64 8.06
CA SER A 268 -13.98 -3.42 6.98
C SER A 268 -14.11 -4.60 6.02
N ASP A 269 -13.20 -5.59 6.05
CA ASP A 269 -13.29 -6.81 5.22
C ASP A 269 -14.52 -7.63 5.61
N SER A 270 -15.53 -7.60 4.73
CA SER A 270 -16.82 -8.22 4.99
C SER A 270 -16.75 -9.74 5.11
N ARG A 271 -15.94 -10.43 4.31
CA ARG A 271 -15.80 -11.90 4.37
C ARG A 271 -15.19 -12.33 5.69
N ARG A 272 -14.16 -11.62 6.14
CA ARG A 272 -13.53 -11.88 7.44
C ARG A 272 -14.47 -11.56 8.59
N LEU A 273 -15.23 -10.47 8.51
CA LEU A 273 -16.22 -10.11 9.52
C LEU A 273 -17.31 -11.18 9.65
N ILE A 274 -17.81 -11.71 8.53
CA ILE A 274 -18.77 -12.83 8.51
C ILE A 274 -18.14 -14.06 9.18
N GLN A 275 -16.96 -14.49 8.71
CA GLN A 275 -16.28 -15.66 9.26
C GLN A 275 -16.01 -15.53 10.76
N ALA A 276 -15.60 -14.35 11.23
CA ALA A 276 -15.35 -14.09 12.64
C ALA A 276 -16.62 -14.20 13.48
N VAL A 277 -17.72 -13.61 13.01
CA VAL A 277 -19.02 -13.64 13.71
C VAL A 277 -19.63 -15.03 13.68
N ASP A 278 -19.57 -15.74 12.55
CA ASP A 278 -20.14 -17.09 12.40
C ASP A 278 -19.38 -18.11 13.26
N ARG A 279 -18.04 -18.04 13.29
CA ARG A 279 -17.21 -18.88 14.16
C ARG A 279 -17.51 -18.64 15.65
N ALA A 280 -17.60 -17.37 16.06
CA ALA A 280 -17.98 -17.07 17.44
C ALA A 280 -19.40 -17.58 17.73
N ASN A 281 -20.35 -17.33 16.84
CA ASN A 281 -21.75 -17.76 17.00
C ASN A 281 -21.93 -19.28 17.07
N ALA A 282 -21.02 -20.07 16.49
CA ALA A 282 -21.05 -21.53 16.59
C ALA A 282 -20.85 -22.07 18.02
N ILE A 283 -20.17 -21.32 18.89
CA ILE A 283 -19.91 -21.69 20.30
C ILE A 283 -20.79 -20.93 21.30
N ALA A 284 -21.78 -20.17 20.83
CA ALA A 284 -22.67 -19.39 21.70
C ALA A 284 -23.67 -20.28 22.45
N TYR A 285 -23.93 -19.97 23.72
CA TYR A 285 -24.91 -20.64 24.58
C TYR A 285 -26.14 -19.76 24.84
N ILE A 286 -27.31 -20.38 24.92
CA ILE A 286 -28.60 -19.74 25.25
C ILE A 286 -29.21 -20.41 26.49
N ALA A 287 -29.76 -19.60 27.39
CA ALA A 287 -30.51 -20.07 28.55
C ALA A 287 -31.87 -20.64 28.11
N THR A 288 -32.20 -21.86 28.53
CA THR A 288 -33.47 -22.51 28.20
C THR A 288 -34.46 -22.43 29.37
N GLU A 289 -35.72 -22.79 29.14
CA GLU A 289 -36.77 -22.67 30.17
C GLU A 289 -36.63 -23.71 31.28
N ASN A 290 -36.36 -24.97 30.92
CA ASN A 290 -36.38 -26.11 31.86
C ASN A 290 -35.13 -27.01 31.81
N SER A 291 -34.13 -26.68 30.97
CA SER A 291 -32.89 -27.46 30.81
C SER A 291 -31.65 -26.59 31.06
N PRO A 292 -30.48 -27.21 31.32
CA PRO A 292 -29.23 -26.46 31.36
C PRO A 292 -29.00 -25.67 30.06
N PRO A 293 -28.21 -24.58 30.10
CA PRO A 293 -27.89 -23.80 28.91
C PRO A 293 -27.39 -24.68 27.77
N SER A 294 -27.93 -24.48 26.57
CA SER A 294 -27.59 -25.28 25.38
C SER A 294 -26.96 -24.42 24.30
N ILE A 295 -26.28 -25.06 23.36
CA ILE A 295 -25.62 -24.38 22.24
C ILE A 295 -26.70 -23.77 21.33
N ALA A 296 -26.57 -22.49 21.02
CA ALA A 296 -27.56 -21.69 20.31
C ALA A 296 -28.07 -22.38 19.04
N HIS A 297 -27.15 -22.88 18.22
CA HIS A 297 -27.44 -23.51 16.93
C HIS A 297 -28.29 -24.80 17.04
N THR A 298 -28.32 -25.45 18.21
CA THR A 298 -29.14 -26.65 18.44
C THR A 298 -30.60 -26.33 18.75
N VAL A 299 -30.88 -25.10 19.21
CA VAL A 299 -32.23 -24.63 19.57
C VAL A 299 -32.82 -23.75 18.47
N ASN A 300 -32.01 -22.88 17.86
CA ASN A 300 -32.45 -21.94 16.82
C ASN A 300 -31.23 -21.43 16.03
N GLU A 301 -31.31 -21.33 14.70
CA GLU A 301 -30.23 -20.84 13.82
C GLU A 301 -29.80 -19.37 14.07
N SER A 302 -30.52 -18.63 14.90
CA SER A 302 -30.30 -17.18 15.06
C SER A 302 -29.68 -16.79 16.41
N CYS A 303 -28.49 -16.21 16.36
CA CYS A 303 -27.70 -15.72 17.51
C CYS A 303 -28.01 -14.26 17.90
N ALA A 304 -27.45 -13.81 19.03
CA ALA A 304 -27.70 -12.48 19.60
C ALA A 304 -27.12 -11.34 18.76
N ILE A 305 -25.92 -11.52 18.19
CA ILE A 305 -25.24 -10.56 17.33
C ILE A 305 -25.14 -11.16 15.93
N THR A 306 -25.65 -10.42 14.93
CA THR A 306 -25.65 -10.82 13.53
C THR A 306 -25.23 -9.65 12.64
N LEU A 307 -24.63 -9.95 11.48
CA LEU A 307 -24.28 -8.95 10.48
C LEU A 307 -25.31 -8.99 9.34
N GLN A 308 -26.00 -7.87 9.11
CA GLN A 308 -26.97 -7.78 8.02
C GLN A 308 -26.28 -7.19 6.79
N LEU A 309 -25.61 -8.03 6.00
CA LEU A 309 -24.87 -7.59 4.80
C LEU A 309 -25.70 -7.67 3.50
N ILE A 310 -26.87 -8.30 3.54
CA ILE A 310 -27.74 -8.50 2.37
C ILE A 310 -28.78 -7.38 2.31
N GLU A 311 -28.91 -6.76 1.14
CA GLU A 311 -29.85 -5.67 0.86
C GLU A 311 -31.30 -6.17 0.99
N SER A 312 -32.04 -5.62 1.96
CA SER A 312 -33.47 -5.92 2.17
C SER A 312 -34.39 -4.71 1.93
N ASP A 313 -33.84 -3.49 2.05
CA ASP A 313 -34.55 -2.24 1.74
C ASP A 313 -33.60 -1.26 1.04
N SER A 314 -34.03 -0.77 -0.14
CA SER A 314 -33.29 0.21 -0.91
C SER A 314 -33.01 1.49 -0.12
N ALA A 315 -33.82 1.86 0.88
CA ALA A 315 -33.56 3.04 1.71
C ALA A 315 -32.30 2.90 2.60
N ARG A 316 -31.89 1.67 2.95
CA ARG A 316 -30.76 1.40 3.86
C ARG A 316 -29.49 0.88 3.17
N ARG A 317 -29.44 0.92 1.84
CA ARG A 317 -28.32 0.37 1.04
C ARG A 317 -26.94 0.68 1.62
N ASP A 318 -26.65 1.95 1.87
CA ASP A 318 -25.34 2.42 2.36
C ASP A 318 -25.02 1.95 3.79
N GLU A 319 -26.03 1.59 4.59
CA GLU A 319 -25.81 1.01 5.92
C GLU A 319 -25.12 -0.36 5.82
N HIS A 320 -25.42 -1.12 4.76
CA HIS A 320 -24.94 -2.49 4.55
C HIS A 320 -23.50 -2.56 4.01
N SER A 321 -22.98 -1.48 3.42
CA SER A 321 -21.64 -1.45 2.80
C SER A 321 -20.54 -1.23 3.85
N THR A 322 -19.65 -2.19 4.06
CA THR A 322 -18.60 -2.14 5.11
C THR A 322 -17.46 -1.11 4.94
N PRO A 323 -17.22 -0.44 3.80
CA PRO A 323 -16.17 0.58 3.73
C PRO A 323 -16.38 1.74 4.72
N PRO A 324 -15.29 2.31 5.29
CA PRO A 324 -15.43 3.26 6.39
C PRO A 324 -16.08 4.60 6.05
N ILE A 325 -16.05 5.00 4.77
CA ILE A 325 -16.74 6.21 4.31
C ILE A 325 -18.25 6.13 4.52
N PHE A 326 -18.86 4.93 4.53
CA PHE A 326 -20.29 4.76 4.74
C PHE A 326 -20.71 4.85 6.22
N ASN A 327 -19.80 5.16 7.14
CA ASN A 327 -20.13 5.31 8.56
C ASN A 327 -21.19 6.41 8.82
N TYR A 328 -21.30 7.40 7.92
CA TYR A 328 -22.36 8.41 7.96
C TYR A 328 -23.79 7.81 7.93
N ALA A 329 -23.96 6.66 7.26
CA ALA A 329 -25.24 5.96 7.14
C ALA A 329 -25.53 5.05 8.34
N ARG A 330 -24.48 4.49 8.96
CA ARG A 330 -24.59 3.53 10.08
C ARG A 330 -24.72 4.17 11.46
N HIS A 331 -24.28 5.42 11.61
CA HIS A 331 -24.09 6.04 12.92
C HIS A 331 -25.27 5.85 13.88
N LEU A 332 -26.50 6.04 13.39
CA LEU A 332 -27.72 5.96 14.19
C LEU A 332 -28.03 4.52 14.61
N SER A 333 -28.13 3.58 13.65
CA SER A 333 -28.46 2.18 13.95
C SER A 333 -27.37 1.48 14.76
N TRP A 334 -26.11 1.83 14.54
CA TRP A 334 -25.00 1.35 15.35
C TRP A 334 -25.03 1.92 16.77
N THR A 335 -25.35 3.21 16.95
CA THR A 335 -25.47 3.82 18.28
C THR A 335 -26.59 3.17 19.10
N GLU A 336 -27.74 2.89 18.47
CA GLU A 336 -28.83 2.13 19.11
C GLU A 336 -28.36 0.76 19.58
N SER A 337 -27.59 0.07 18.74
CA SER A 337 -27.06 -1.25 19.05
C SER A 337 -26.09 -1.22 20.25
N VAL A 338 -25.19 -0.25 20.28
CA VAL A 338 -24.26 -0.05 21.41
C VAL A 338 -25.02 0.22 22.71
N MET A 339 -26.08 1.04 22.66
CA MET A 339 -26.88 1.36 23.84
C MET A 339 -27.55 0.11 24.40
N LEU A 340 -28.16 -0.73 23.55
CA LEU A 340 -28.78 -1.99 24.00
C LEU A 340 -27.79 -2.91 24.72
N ILE A 341 -26.56 -3.06 24.19
CA ILE A 341 -25.52 -3.87 24.85
C ILE A 341 -25.06 -3.21 26.14
N SER A 342 -24.77 -1.91 26.12
CA SER A 342 -24.31 -1.19 27.31
C SER A 342 -25.32 -1.26 28.44
N GLU A 343 -26.61 -1.14 28.15
CA GLU A 343 -27.66 -1.21 29.16
C GLU A 343 -27.79 -2.63 29.71
N ALA A 344 -27.72 -3.67 28.86
CA ALA A 344 -27.72 -5.06 29.32
C ALA A 344 -26.53 -5.34 30.28
N PHE A 345 -25.34 -4.84 29.97
CA PHE A 345 -24.15 -4.92 30.83
C PHE A 345 -24.31 -4.11 32.13
N GLN A 346 -24.86 -2.89 32.05
CA GLN A 346 -25.11 -2.05 33.22
C GLN A 346 -26.10 -2.71 34.17
N CYS A 347 -27.23 -3.22 33.66
CA CYS A 347 -28.24 -3.91 34.46
C CYS A 347 -27.68 -5.18 35.11
N ALA A 348 -26.89 -5.97 34.37
CA ALA A 348 -26.23 -7.15 34.91
C ALA A 348 -25.20 -6.79 36.01
N SER A 349 -24.44 -5.70 35.83
CA SER A 349 -23.48 -5.19 36.82
C SER A 349 -24.16 -4.68 38.09
N GLU A 350 -25.22 -3.89 37.98
CA GLU A 350 -25.99 -3.39 39.13
C GLU A 350 -26.59 -4.54 39.96
N ARG A 351 -27.13 -5.58 39.31
CA ARG A 351 -27.73 -6.72 40.00
C ARG A 351 -26.69 -7.60 40.70
N MET A 352 -25.55 -7.83 40.07
CA MET A 352 -24.43 -8.55 40.68
C MET A 352 -23.95 -7.82 41.94
N GLN A 353 -23.79 -6.49 41.88
CA GLN A 353 -23.38 -5.68 43.03
C GLN A 353 -24.42 -5.71 44.16
N ASN A 354 -25.71 -5.66 43.84
CA ASN A 354 -26.78 -5.74 44.83
C ASN A 354 -26.88 -7.13 45.49
N GLN A 355 -26.56 -8.20 44.76
CA GLN A 355 -26.47 -9.55 45.32
C GLN A 355 -25.27 -9.67 46.29
N GLU A 356 -24.10 -9.15 45.91
CA GLU A 356 -22.93 -9.11 46.80
C GLU A 356 -23.21 -8.32 48.08
N SER A 357 -23.90 -7.17 48.00
CA SER A 357 -24.25 -6.39 49.19
C SER A 357 -25.26 -7.08 50.12
N ASN A 358 -26.12 -7.94 49.57
CA ASN A 358 -27.10 -8.70 50.36
C ASN A 358 -26.48 -9.99 50.96
N GLU A 359 -25.46 -10.57 50.32
CA GLU A 359 -24.78 -11.81 50.77
C GLU A 359 -23.55 -11.54 51.66
N GLN A 360 -23.06 -10.30 51.75
CA GLN A 360 -21.95 -9.89 52.63
C GLN A 360 -22.24 -9.98 54.15
N ALA A 361 -23.34 -10.62 54.57
CA ALA A 361 -23.54 -11.11 55.93
C ALA A 361 -22.82 -12.45 56.22
N GLY A 362 -22.13 -13.07 55.25
CA GLY A 362 -21.41 -14.33 55.49
C GLY A 362 -20.27 -14.66 54.53
N GLY A 363 -19.05 -14.20 54.87
CA GLY A 363 -17.78 -14.81 54.44
C GLY A 363 -17.29 -14.54 53.00
N ASP A 364 -15.98 -14.36 52.89
CA ASP A 364 -15.21 -14.04 51.67
C ASP A 364 -15.30 -15.18 50.63
N ARG A 365 -16.28 -15.11 49.72
CA ARG A 365 -16.43 -16.04 48.58
C ARG A 365 -16.12 -15.31 47.27
N PRO A 366 -15.39 -15.95 46.34
CA PRO A 366 -15.11 -15.36 45.03
C PRO A 366 -16.41 -15.20 44.22
N CYS A 367 -16.50 -14.11 43.44
CA CYS A 367 -17.63 -13.74 42.60
C CYS A 367 -17.92 -14.82 41.53
N ILE A 368 -18.91 -15.69 41.74
CA ILE A 368 -19.28 -16.76 40.79
C ILE A 368 -20.62 -16.41 40.15
N ARG A 369 -20.65 -16.19 38.82
CA ARG A 369 -21.91 -16.10 38.06
C ARG A 369 -22.61 -17.47 38.09
N PRO A 370 -23.94 -17.54 38.33
CA PRO A 370 -24.64 -18.81 38.37
C PRO A 370 -24.50 -19.54 37.03
N ARG A 371 -24.16 -20.83 37.10
CA ARG A 371 -23.89 -21.67 35.92
C ARG A 371 -25.17 -22.13 35.24
N ASP A 372 -26.24 -22.24 36.03
CA ASP A 372 -27.58 -22.70 35.65
C ASP A 372 -28.55 -21.55 35.90
N ILE A 373 -28.86 -20.78 34.85
CA ILE A 373 -29.79 -19.66 34.87
C ILE A 373 -30.89 -19.96 33.85
N THR A 374 -32.14 -19.84 34.26
CA THR A 374 -33.28 -20.02 33.35
C THR A 374 -33.42 -18.85 32.38
N ARG A 375 -34.11 -19.08 31.27
CA ARG A 375 -34.41 -18.03 30.27
C ARG A 375 -34.96 -16.74 30.90
N ILE A 376 -35.90 -16.86 31.84
CA ILE A 376 -36.58 -15.74 32.49
C ILE A 376 -35.60 -15.01 33.43
N GLU A 377 -34.81 -15.73 34.21
CA GLU A 377 -33.81 -15.14 35.10
C GLU A 377 -32.71 -14.40 34.34
N ALA A 378 -32.30 -14.92 33.17
CA ALA A 378 -31.37 -14.24 32.28
C ALA A 378 -31.97 -12.93 31.75
N GLU A 379 -33.20 -12.96 31.21
CA GLU A 379 -33.90 -11.76 30.73
C GLU A 379 -34.05 -10.72 31.84
N VAL A 380 -34.52 -11.16 33.00
CA VAL A 380 -34.67 -10.32 34.19
C VAL A 380 -33.32 -9.69 34.54
N SER A 381 -32.22 -10.45 34.57
CA SER A 381 -30.87 -9.94 34.89
C SER A 381 -30.38 -8.79 33.98
N CYS A 382 -30.84 -8.72 32.74
CA CYS A 382 -30.48 -7.66 31.81
C CYS A 382 -31.57 -6.58 31.65
N MET A 383 -32.67 -6.65 32.40
CA MET A 383 -33.73 -5.65 32.39
C MET A 383 -33.60 -4.65 33.55
N PRO A 384 -33.98 -3.37 33.35
CA PRO A 384 -34.01 -2.39 34.41
C PRO A 384 -35.00 -2.79 35.52
N THR A 385 -34.70 -2.42 36.77
CA THR A 385 -35.58 -2.69 37.91
C THR A 385 -36.92 -1.96 37.77
N PRO A 386 -38.01 -2.48 38.36
CA PRO A 386 -39.31 -1.82 38.34
C PRO A 386 -39.21 -0.37 38.81
N GLY A 387 -39.62 0.59 37.97
CA GLY A 387 -39.53 2.03 38.24
C GLY A 387 -38.33 2.77 37.61
N LYS A 388 -37.29 2.06 37.15
CA LYS A 388 -36.23 2.63 36.31
C LYS A 388 -36.55 2.39 34.83
N ARG A 389 -36.49 3.43 34.00
CA ARG A 389 -36.65 3.32 32.53
C ARG A 389 -35.28 3.10 31.88
N TRP A 390 -35.27 2.43 30.73
CA TRP A 390 -34.10 2.40 29.83
C TRP A 390 -33.59 3.83 29.60
N ARG A 391 -32.26 4.00 29.68
CA ARG A 391 -31.58 5.23 29.27
C ARG A 391 -31.54 5.25 27.76
N LEU A 392 -32.64 5.68 27.15
CA LEU A 392 -32.67 5.94 25.70
C LEU A 392 -31.55 6.90 25.31
N PRO A 393 -31.01 6.77 24.08
CA PRO A 393 -29.99 7.68 23.58
C PRO A 393 -30.46 9.12 23.77
N SER A 394 -29.69 9.94 24.49
CA SER A 394 -29.98 11.36 24.51
C SER A 394 -29.72 11.92 23.10
N ASN A 395 -30.78 12.43 22.45
CA ASN A 395 -30.66 13.08 21.14
C ASN A 395 -29.55 14.15 21.13
N SER A 396 -29.30 14.81 22.27
CA SER A 396 -28.23 15.79 22.41
C SER A 396 -26.82 15.18 22.28
N SER A 397 -26.59 13.95 22.74
CA SER A 397 -25.29 13.29 22.64
C SER A 397 -24.99 12.82 21.21
N ILE A 398 -26.00 12.32 20.50
CA ILE A 398 -25.89 11.95 19.09
C ILE A 398 -25.60 13.20 18.26
N LEU A 399 -26.44 14.24 18.41
CA LEU A 399 -26.33 15.49 17.67
C LEU A 399 -24.99 16.18 17.96
N SER A 400 -24.52 16.19 19.21
CA SER A 400 -23.22 16.78 19.56
C SER A 400 -22.06 16.16 18.79
N ARG A 401 -21.99 14.82 18.68
CA ARG A 401 -20.93 14.15 17.90
C ARG A 401 -21.04 14.46 16.41
N MET A 402 -22.26 14.47 15.86
CA MET A 402 -22.48 14.84 14.47
C MET A 402 -22.03 16.29 14.19
N THR A 403 -22.37 17.24 15.06
CA THR A 403 -21.99 18.64 14.92
C THR A 403 -20.48 18.83 15.02
N ILE A 404 -19.82 18.23 16.03
CA ILE A 404 -18.36 18.30 16.18
C ILE A 404 -17.67 17.71 14.94
N ALA A 405 -18.09 16.52 14.48
CA ALA A 405 -17.54 15.91 13.27
C ALA A 405 -17.72 16.82 12.03
N SER A 406 -18.86 17.51 11.92
CA SER A 406 -19.15 18.44 10.81
C SER A 406 -18.22 19.66 10.82
N ILE A 407 -17.98 20.26 11.99
CA ILE A 407 -17.08 21.43 12.14
C ILE A 407 -15.66 21.08 11.71
N PHE A 408 -15.13 19.94 12.17
CA PHE A 408 -13.78 19.50 11.79
C PHE A 408 -13.69 19.14 10.30
N ALA A 409 -14.72 18.50 9.75
CA ALA A 409 -14.77 18.14 8.34
C ALA A 409 -14.78 19.37 7.41
N ILE A 410 -15.63 20.36 7.70
CA ILE A 410 -15.73 21.60 6.93
C ILE A 410 -14.45 22.42 7.07
N THR A 411 -13.88 22.51 8.28
CA THR A 411 -12.60 23.19 8.53
C THR A 411 -11.47 22.58 7.69
N LEU A 412 -11.37 21.25 7.62
CA LEU A 412 -10.33 20.60 6.81
C LEU A 412 -10.55 20.86 5.30
N GLN A 413 -11.78 20.68 4.81
CA GLN A 413 -12.12 20.84 3.39
C GLN A 413 -11.90 22.28 2.91
N TRP A 414 -12.45 23.27 3.62
CA TRP A 414 -12.31 24.67 3.23
C TRP A 414 -10.96 25.28 3.61
N GLY A 415 -10.26 24.74 4.60
CA GLY A 415 -8.88 25.15 4.90
C GLY A 415 -7.92 24.81 3.76
N THR A 416 -8.12 23.66 3.10
CA THR A 416 -7.28 23.22 1.96
C THR A 416 -7.79 23.77 0.63
N THR A 417 -9.11 23.67 0.37
CA THR A 417 -9.71 24.25 -0.85
C THR A 417 -9.60 25.77 -0.87
N GLY A 418 -9.88 26.43 0.26
CA GLY A 418 -9.76 27.88 0.39
C GLY A 418 -8.33 28.37 0.22
N ALA A 419 -7.34 27.62 0.71
CA ALA A 419 -5.93 27.90 0.44
C ALA A 419 -5.60 27.87 -1.06
N ALA A 420 -6.04 26.83 -1.78
CA ALA A 420 -5.85 26.74 -3.23
C ALA A 420 -6.54 27.89 -3.98
N VAL A 421 -7.75 28.27 -3.55
CA VAL A 421 -8.47 29.43 -4.09
C VAL A 421 -7.70 30.72 -3.85
N ILE A 422 -7.17 30.96 -2.65
CA ILE A 422 -6.39 32.17 -2.34
C ILE A 422 -5.13 32.25 -3.19
N ILE A 423 -4.39 31.13 -3.34
CA ILE A 423 -3.17 31.08 -4.16
C ILE A 423 -3.47 31.51 -5.60
N MET A 424 -4.60 31.06 -6.16
CA MET A 424 -5.01 31.38 -7.53
C MET A 424 -5.76 32.70 -7.68
N TRP A 425 -6.40 33.20 -6.63
CA TRP A 425 -7.12 34.48 -6.66
C TRP A 425 -6.16 35.65 -6.77
N TYR A 426 -5.05 35.56 -6.05
CA TYR A 426 -3.93 36.50 -6.14
C TYR A 426 -2.95 36.05 -7.22
N SER A 427 -3.47 35.81 -8.42
CA SER A 427 -2.68 35.69 -9.65
C SER A 427 -2.34 37.09 -10.20
N PRO A 428 -1.51 37.21 -11.27
CA PRO A 428 -1.13 38.51 -11.84
C PRO A 428 -2.34 39.43 -12.06
N THR A 429 -3.43 38.88 -12.59
CA THR A 429 -4.74 39.54 -12.59
C THR A 429 -5.51 39.13 -11.33
N ILE A 430 -5.72 40.07 -10.41
CA ILE A 430 -6.43 39.81 -9.15
C ILE A 430 -7.91 39.59 -9.44
N GLY A 431 -8.43 38.40 -9.12
CA GLY A 431 -9.85 38.09 -9.29
C GLY A 431 -10.19 36.61 -9.38
N LEU A 432 -11.45 36.33 -9.71
CA LEU A 432 -11.94 34.99 -10.00
C LEU A 432 -11.67 34.65 -11.47
N GLY A 433 -10.70 33.78 -11.69
CA GLY A 433 -10.39 33.19 -12.99
C GLY A 433 -10.97 31.78 -13.12
N CYS A 434 -10.74 31.13 -14.27
CA CYS A 434 -11.19 29.76 -14.52
C CYS A 434 -10.68 28.77 -13.46
N ARG A 435 -9.40 28.91 -13.06
CA ARG A 435 -8.72 28.02 -12.11
C ARG A 435 -9.30 28.14 -10.69
N SER A 436 -9.33 29.36 -10.13
CA SER A 436 -9.91 29.60 -8.80
C SER A 436 -11.41 29.28 -8.76
N GLY A 437 -12.15 29.57 -9.84
CA GLY A 437 -13.56 29.19 -9.98
C GLY A 437 -13.79 27.67 -9.97
N ALA A 438 -12.92 26.91 -10.64
CA ALA A 438 -13.00 25.46 -10.66
C ALA A 438 -12.78 24.83 -9.27
N PHE A 439 -11.85 25.39 -8.47
CA PHE A 439 -11.62 24.97 -7.08
C PHE A 439 -12.79 25.33 -6.15
N ILE A 440 -13.39 26.52 -6.32
CA ILE A 440 -14.62 26.89 -5.58
C ILE A 440 -15.75 25.90 -5.91
N ALA A 441 -15.97 25.60 -7.19
CA ALA A 441 -16.98 24.64 -7.61
C ALA A 441 -16.76 23.27 -6.94
N TYR A 442 -15.51 22.78 -6.93
CA TYR A 442 -15.16 21.54 -6.24
C TYR A 442 -15.48 21.57 -4.74
N GLY A 443 -15.13 22.65 -4.04
CA GLY A 443 -15.39 22.84 -2.62
C GLY A 443 -16.88 22.88 -2.27
N VAL A 444 -17.66 23.62 -3.07
CA VAL A 444 -19.11 23.75 -2.92
C VAL A 444 -19.81 22.42 -3.18
N LEU A 445 -19.51 21.75 -4.30
CA LEU A 445 -20.11 20.46 -4.64
C LEU A 445 -19.79 19.40 -3.58
N SER A 446 -18.55 19.35 -3.07
CA SER A 446 -18.16 18.47 -1.96
C SER A 446 -19.00 18.71 -0.70
N THR A 447 -19.28 19.96 -0.36
CA THR A 447 -20.12 20.34 0.79
C THR A 447 -21.59 19.93 0.57
N ILE A 448 -22.11 20.13 -0.65
CA ILE A 448 -23.48 19.73 -1.03
C ILE A 448 -23.63 18.20 -0.93
N VAL A 449 -22.67 17.43 -1.45
CA VAL A 449 -22.68 15.95 -1.37
C VAL A 449 -22.77 15.51 0.09
N TRP A 450 -21.90 16.02 0.96
CA TRP A 450 -21.92 15.70 2.38
C TRP A 450 -23.29 16.01 3.02
N LEU A 451 -23.84 17.20 2.74
CA LEU A 451 -25.13 17.63 3.28
C LEU A 451 -26.29 16.73 2.80
N MET A 452 -26.31 16.38 1.51
CA MET A 452 -27.34 15.52 0.91
C MET A 452 -27.29 14.10 1.48
N LEU A 453 -26.10 13.51 1.60
CA LEU A 453 -25.93 12.16 2.13
C LEU A 453 -26.25 12.09 3.63
N LEU A 454 -25.80 13.07 4.41
CA LEU A 454 -26.16 13.16 5.83
C LEU A 454 -27.68 13.31 6.03
N SER A 455 -28.31 14.20 5.26
CA SER A 455 -29.76 14.41 5.30
C SER A 455 -30.54 13.16 4.89
N SER A 456 -30.05 12.46 3.86
CA SER A 456 -30.60 11.18 3.42
C SER A 456 -30.59 10.13 4.54
N SER A 457 -29.47 10.00 5.26
CA SER A 457 -29.31 9.06 6.38
C SER A 457 -30.30 9.35 7.52
N LEU A 458 -30.41 10.63 7.92
CA LEU A 458 -31.36 11.08 8.93
C LEU A 458 -32.81 10.76 8.52
N MET A 459 -33.19 11.08 7.28
CA MET A 459 -34.53 10.81 6.77
C MET A 459 -34.83 9.32 6.64
N ALA A 460 -33.85 8.50 6.22
CA ALA A 460 -34.01 7.04 6.14
C ALA A 460 -34.35 6.48 7.52
N HIS A 461 -33.59 6.87 8.54
CA HIS A 461 -33.77 6.40 9.91
C HIS A 461 -35.15 6.74 10.48
N TYR A 462 -35.61 7.99 10.35
CA TYR A 462 -36.93 8.39 10.87
C TYR A 462 -38.12 7.94 10.01
N SER A 463 -37.89 7.58 8.74
CA SER A 463 -38.96 7.12 7.84
C SER A 463 -39.33 5.64 8.04
N LEU A 464 -38.42 4.83 8.60
CA LEU A 464 -38.59 3.39 8.77
C LEU A 464 -39.12 3.09 10.18
N PRO A 465 -40.20 2.27 10.32
CA PRO A 465 -40.74 1.96 11.62
C PRO A 465 -39.77 1.08 12.44
N ALA A 466 -39.42 1.55 13.64
CA ALA A 466 -38.94 0.66 14.69
C ALA A 466 -40.10 -0.28 15.08
N SER A 467 -39.91 -1.57 14.88
CA SER A 467 -40.93 -2.60 15.11
C SER A 467 -41.32 -2.69 16.60
N LYS A 468 -42.51 -2.16 16.95
CA LYS A 468 -43.61 -2.74 17.77
C LYS A 468 -44.34 -1.67 18.59
N ASN A 469 -45.68 -1.71 18.49
CA ASN A 469 -46.69 -1.06 19.35
C ASN A 469 -46.90 0.46 19.24
N VAL A 470 -47.46 0.93 18.12
CA VAL A 470 -48.16 2.23 18.09
C VAL A 470 -49.58 2.03 17.55
N GLY A 471 -50.56 2.45 18.36
CA GLY A 471 -52.00 2.23 18.14
C GLY A 471 -52.56 2.79 16.83
N HIS A 472 -53.62 2.14 16.37
CA HIS A 472 -54.17 2.25 15.01
C HIS A 472 -54.73 3.62 14.59
N SER A 473 -54.96 4.59 15.49
CA SER A 473 -55.71 5.82 15.15
C SER A 473 -54.84 7.01 14.69
N SER A 474 -53.53 7.04 14.98
CA SER A 474 -52.60 8.12 14.56
C SER A 474 -51.89 7.83 13.21
N GLN A 475 -52.19 6.70 12.59
CA GLN A 475 -51.32 6.03 11.62
C GLN A 475 -51.40 6.60 10.18
N ARG A 476 -52.49 7.28 9.81
CA ARG A 476 -52.76 7.70 8.42
C ARG A 476 -51.95 8.93 7.98
N SER A 477 -51.89 9.99 8.79
CA SER A 477 -51.13 11.21 8.49
C SER A 477 -49.61 10.98 8.56
N PHE A 478 -49.15 10.16 9.51
CA PHE A 478 -47.74 9.74 9.62
C PHE A 478 -47.31 8.74 8.52
N ALA A 479 -48.22 8.04 7.86
CA ALA A 479 -47.87 7.13 6.75
C ALA A 479 -47.45 7.88 5.49
N ILE A 480 -48.09 9.01 5.17
CA ILE A 480 -47.73 9.84 4.00
C ILE A 480 -46.37 10.48 4.23
N ALA A 481 -46.17 11.12 5.39
CA ALA A 481 -44.88 11.73 5.76
C ALA A 481 -43.72 10.71 5.70
N ARG A 482 -43.92 9.47 6.18
CA ARG A 482 -42.91 8.40 6.08
C ARG A 482 -42.63 7.96 4.64
N ARG A 483 -43.66 7.80 3.80
CA ARG A 483 -43.47 7.46 2.38
C ARG A 483 -42.73 8.56 1.62
N VAL A 484 -43.08 9.82 1.87
CA VAL A 484 -42.39 10.97 1.29
C VAL A 484 -40.95 11.02 1.79
N GLY A 485 -40.71 10.92 3.09
CA GLY A 485 -39.37 10.88 3.68
C GLY A 485 -38.49 9.76 3.11
N ARG A 486 -39.06 8.57 2.90
CA ARG A 486 -38.36 7.45 2.24
C ARG A 486 -37.98 7.78 0.79
N ARG A 487 -38.90 8.32 -0.01
CA ARG A 487 -38.61 8.70 -1.41
C ARG A 487 -37.58 9.81 -1.51
N VAL A 488 -37.70 10.83 -0.65
CA VAL A 488 -36.76 11.96 -0.58
C VAL A 488 -35.37 11.48 -0.14
N SER A 489 -35.29 10.58 0.85
CA SER A 489 -34.02 9.96 1.26
C SER A 489 -33.33 9.25 0.09
N ILE A 490 -34.06 8.37 -0.62
CA ILE A 490 -33.52 7.66 -1.79
C ILE A 490 -33.05 8.66 -2.87
N PHE A 491 -33.86 9.69 -3.17
CA PHE A 491 -33.52 10.71 -4.15
C PHE A 491 -32.26 11.50 -3.75
N LEU A 492 -32.19 12.01 -2.52
CA LEU A 492 -31.04 12.75 -2.00
C LEU A 492 -29.77 11.91 -2.05
N ARG A 493 -29.87 10.61 -1.73
CA ARG A 493 -28.75 9.68 -1.82
C ARG A 493 -28.26 9.51 -3.25
N CYS A 494 -29.17 9.22 -4.18
CA CYS A 494 -28.80 8.99 -5.59
C CYS A 494 -28.19 10.25 -6.21
N CYS A 495 -28.80 11.41 -5.97
CA CYS A 495 -28.26 12.70 -6.43
C CYS A 495 -26.92 13.02 -5.77
N GLY A 496 -26.78 12.80 -4.46
CA GLY A 496 -25.53 13.01 -3.73
C GLY A 496 -24.39 12.15 -4.28
N LYS A 497 -24.63 10.86 -4.55
CA LYS A 497 -23.65 9.95 -5.17
C LYS A 497 -23.30 10.37 -6.60
N LEU A 498 -24.29 10.77 -7.40
CA LEU A 498 -24.06 11.24 -8.78
C LEU A 498 -23.22 12.52 -8.79
N ILE A 499 -23.54 13.50 -7.94
CA ILE A 499 -22.76 14.73 -7.81
C ILE A 499 -21.34 14.41 -7.34
N ALA A 500 -21.18 13.48 -6.38
CA ALA A 500 -19.85 13.04 -5.95
C ALA A 500 -19.05 12.43 -7.10
N ALA A 501 -19.67 11.61 -7.95
CA ALA A 501 -19.03 11.05 -9.12
C ALA A 501 -18.58 12.12 -10.11
N ILE A 502 -19.47 13.08 -10.43
CA ILE A 502 -19.13 14.22 -11.28
C ILE A 502 -18.00 15.05 -10.66
N ASN A 503 -18.05 15.33 -9.36
CA ASN A 503 -17.05 16.12 -8.66
C ASN A 503 -15.69 15.40 -8.56
N SER A 504 -15.69 14.07 -8.46
CA SER A 504 -14.47 13.25 -8.51
C SER A 504 -13.83 13.27 -9.89
N VAL A 505 -14.63 13.27 -10.97
CA VAL A 505 -14.09 13.45 -12.33
C VAL A 505 -13.59 14.89 -12.52
N TRP A 506 -14.32 15.86 -11.98
CA TRP A 506 -14.00 17.28 -12.05
C TRP A 506 -12.61 17.58 -11.46
N ILE A 507 -12.30 17.10 -10.25
CA ILE A 507 -11.01 17.38 -9.62
C ILE A 507 -9.81 16.82 -10.40
N VAL A 508 -9.94 15.62 -10.97
CA VAL A 508 -8.89 15.03 -11.82
C VAL A 508 -8.79 15.79 -13.14
N SER A 509 -9.94 16.18 -13.72
CA SER A 509 -9.99 16.94 -14.97
C SER A 509 -9.36 18.32 -14.83
N ILE A 510 -9.55 19.02 -13.70
CA ILE A 510 -8.91 20.32 -13.46
C ILE A 510 -7.39 20.19 -13.55
N GLY A 511 -6.80 19.17 -12.93
CA GLY A 511 -5.37 18.90 -13.03
C GLY A 511 -4.95 18.70 -14.48
N ILE A 512 -5.63 17.82 -15.21
CA ILE A 512 -5.33 17.53 -16.62
C ILE A 512 -5.42 18.79 -17.49
N LEU A 513 -6.51 19.54 -17.39
CA LEU A 513 -6.75 20.76 -18.19
C LEU A 513 -5.71 21.85 -17.86
N GLN A 514 -5.34 21.98 -16.58
CA GLN A 514 -4.34 22.95 -16.15
C GLN A 514 -2.95 22.61 -16.71
N PHE A 515 -2.52 21.36 -16.64
CA PHE A 515 -1.22 20.95 -17.16
C PHE A 515 -1.18 20.86 -18.69
N ALA A 516 -2.34 20.76 -19.34
CA ALA A 516 -2.47 20.76 -20.80
C ALA A 516 -2.53 22.18 -21.41
N ASN A 517 -2.28 23.23 -20.62
CA ASN A 517 -2.36 24.65 -21.01
C ASN A 517 -3.76 25.13 -21.45
N VAL A 518 -4.83 24.38 -21.19
CA VAL A 518 -6.21 24.76 -21.58
C VAL A 518 -6.65 26.06 -20.90
N PHE A 519 -6.20 26.28 -19.66
CA PHE A 519 -6.48 27.51 -18.93
C PHE A 519 -5.58 28.69 -19.31
N ASN A 520 -4.61 28.53 -20.22
CA ASN A 520 -3.74 29.61 -20.67
C ASN A 520 -4.34 30.21 -21.94
N ASN A 521 -5.22 31.18 -21.74
CA ASN A 521 -5.89 31.90 -22.80
C ASN A 521 -6.37 33.26 -22.28
N CYS A 522 -6.67 34.18 -23.20
CA CYS A 522 -7.11 35.53 -22.85
C CYS A 522 -8.32 35.54 -21.88
N TYR A 523 -9.24 34.57 -21.95
CA TYR A 523 -10.43 34.55 -21.10
C TYR A 523 -10.10 34.19 -19.65
N CYS A 524 -9.32 33.12 -19.46
CA CYS A 524 -8.97 32.62 -18.14
C CYS A 524 -7.92 33.51 -17.45
N ASP A 525 -6.92 34.00 -18.18
CA ASP A 525 -5.86 34.87 -17.62
C ASP A 525 -6.37 36.27 -17.30
N SER A 526 -7.42 36.75 -17.98
CA SER A 526 -7.99 38.07 -17.72
C SER A 526 -8.99 38.14 -16.56
N CYS A 527 -9.26 37.02 -15.87
CA CYS A 527 -10.27 36.92 -14.80
C CYS A 527 -11.66 37.44 -15.21
N VAL A 528 -12.13 37.09 -16.41
CA VAL A 528 -13.40 37.55 -16.98
C VAL A 528 -14.60 37.22 -16.09
N ILE A 529 -14.56 36.10 -15.36
CA ILE A 529 -15.65 35.64 -14.49
C ILE A 529 -15.98 36.67 -13.41
N SER A 530 -14.99 37.29 -12.76
CA SER A 530 -15.25 38.35 -11.76
C SER A 530 -15.28 39.76 -12.35
N LEU A 531 -14.42 40.07 -13.33
CA LEU A 531 -14.21 41.45 -13.78
C LEU A 531 -15.10 41.86 -14.96
N GLY A 532 -15.70 40.90 -15.66
CA GLY A 532 -16.60 41.13 -16.79
C GLY A 532 -15.93 42.01 -17.86
N SER A 533 -16.54 43.16 -18.15
CA SER A 533 -16.02 44.09 -19.17
C SER A 533 -14.73 44.83 -18.76
N ARG A 534 -14.36 44.80 -17.47
CA ARG A 534 -13.13 45.40 -16.94
C ARG A 534 -11.96 44.42 -16.85
N ALA A 535 -12.13 43.22 -17.40
CA ALA A 535 -11.12 42.17 -17.41
C ALA A 535 -9.84 42.60 -18.17
N TYR A 536 -8.68 42.24 -17.63
CA TYR A 536 -7.38 42.58 -18.20
C TYR A 536 -6.36 41.46 -17.95
N ASN A 537 -5.40 41.31 -18.86
CA ASN A 537 -4.30 40.35 -18.81
C ASN A 537 -2.98 41.08 -18.53
N VAL A 538 -2.21 40.63 -17.54
CA VAL A 538 -0.93 41.22 -17.16
C VAL A 538 0.19 40.74 -18.07
N LEU A 539 0.92 41.69 -18.66
CA LEU A 539 2.09 41.47 -19.52
C LEU A 539 3.39 41.39 -18.72
N LEU A 540 3.55 42.28 -17.74
CA LEU A 540 4.78 42.45 -16.96
C LEU A 540 4.45 42.48 -15.47
N LEU A 541 5.06 41.59 -14.69
CA LEU A 541 4.94 41.61 -13.23
C LEU A 541 5.77 42.75 -12.64
N THR A 542 5.14 43.59 -11.81
CA THR A 542 5.88 44.57 -10.99
C THR A 542 6.41 43.93 -9.71
N THR A 543 7.43 44.53 -9.10
CA THR A 543 7.98 44.10 -7.78
C THR A 543 6.91 44.12 -6.69
N THR A 544 6.00 45.10 -6.73
CA THR A 544 4.89 45.21 -5.79
C THR A 544 3.88 44.09 -5.96
N ASP A 545 3.59 43.67 -7.19
CA ASP A 545 2.65 42.58 -7.47
C ASP A 545 3.26 41.23 -7.08
N ALA A 546 4.53 41.00 -7.44
CA ALA A 546 5.29 39.83 -7.02
C ALA A 546 5.29 39.65 -5.49
N ASN A 547 5.44 40.75 -4.73
CA ASN A 547 5.38 40.72 -3.27
C ASN A 547 3.97 40.37 -2.75
N LYS A 548 2.91 40.97 -3.31
CA LYS A 548 1.53 40.66 -2.92
C LYS A 548 1.19 39.19 -3.18
N MET A 549 1.59 38.68 -4.35
CA MET A 549 1.44 37.27 -4.72
C MET A 549 2.15 36.38 -3.70
N ARG A 550 3.45 36.63 -3.45
CA ARG A 550 4.22 35.85 -2.47
C ARG A 550 3.60 35.84 -1.08
N VAL A 551 3.05 36.96 -0.59
CA VAL A 551 2.35 37.03 0.70
C VAL A 551 1.07 36.19 0.70
N ALA A 552 0.23 36.32 -0.34
CA ALA A 552 -0.98 35.53 -0.47
C ALA A 552 -0.68 34.03 -0.54
N TRP A 553 0.41 33.67 -1.19
CA TRP A 553 0.86 32.29 -1.30
C TRP A 553 1.32 31.72 0.04
N ILE A 554 2.15 32.46 0.79
CA ILE A 554 2.56 32.08 2.17
C ILE A 554 1.32 31.86 3.02
N PHE A 555 0.34 32.76 2.92
CA PHE A 555 -0.91 32.63 3.65
C PHE A 555 -1.70 31.37 3.25
N GLY A 556 -1.82 31.08 1.95
CA GLY A 556 -2.48 29.86 1.46
C GLY A 556 -1.82 28.58 1.98
N PHE A 557 -0.50 28.48 1.88
CA PHE A 557 0.22 27.31 2.41
C PHE A 557 0.12 27.20 3.94
N ALA A 558 0.18 28.31 4.67
CA ALA A 558 0.00 28.32 6.12
C ALA A 558 -1.41 27.87 6.51
N LEU A 559 -2.45 28.34 5.81
CA LEU A 559 -3.85 27.99 6.06
C LEU A 559 -4.10 26.49 5.85
N SER A 560 -3.64 25.93 4.72
CA SER A 560 -3.79 24.51 4.43
C SER A 560 -3.03 23.62 5.42
N ALA A 561 -1.78 23.98 5.75
CA ALA A 561 -0.98 23.27 6.75
C ALA A 561 -1.61 23.34 8.15
N ALA A 562 -2.15 24.50 8.55
CA ALA A 562 -2.85 24.67 9.83
C ALA A 562 -4.11 23.80 9.91
N ALA A 563 -4.93 23.79 8.85
CA ALA A 563 -6.15 22.97 8.80
C ALA A 563 -5.84 21.46 8.93
N VAL A 564 -4.82 20.98 8.23
CA VAL A 564 -4.37 19.59 8.28
C VAL A 564 -3.79 19.22 9.65
N THR A 565 -2.98 20.11 10.22
CA THR A 565 -2.40 19.91 11.57
C THR A 565 -3.50 19.88 12.63
N PHE A 566 -4.47 20.79 12.54
CA PHE A 566 -5.60 20.87 13.46
C PHE A 566 -6.45 19.59 13.42
N PHE A 567 -6.80 19.12 12.22
CA PHE A 567 -7.56 17.88 12.07
C PHE A 567 -6.77 16.64 12.52
N SER A 568 -5.49 16.54 12.15
CA SER A 568 -4.61 15.42 12.58
C SER A 568 -4.44 15.37 14.10
N GLY A 569 -4.28 16.54 14.73
CA GLY A 569 -4.21 16.68 16.18
C GLY A 569 -5.49 16.21 16.85
N PHE A 570 -6.66 16.58 16.30
CA PHE A 570 -7.95 16.09 16.78
C PHE A 570 -8.06 14.56 16.74
N ILE A 571 -7.70 13.92 15.62
CA ILE A 571 -7.72 12.46 15.49
C ILE A 571 -6.80 11.82 16.54
N THR A 572 -5.58 12.32 16.67
CA THR A 572 -4.57 11.77 17.60
C THR A 572 -5.00 11.90 19.06
N ILE A 573 -5.60 13.03 19.45
CA ILE A 573 -6.03 13.29 20.83
C ILE A 573 -7.25 12.44 21.21
N PHE A 574 -8.15 12.18 20.27
CA PHE A 574 -9.41 11.49 20.54
C PHE A 574 -9.34 9.97 20.28
N ASP A 575 -8.30 9.48 19.61
CA ASP A 575 -8.02 8.05 19.51
C ASP A 575 -7.66 7.47 20.90
N SER A 576 -8.57 6.67 21.45
CA SER A 576 -8.42 6.00 22.75
C SER A 576 -7.33 4.92 22.79
N SER A 577 -6.71 4.59 21.64
CA SER A 577 -5.70 3.54 21.52
C SER A 577 -4.24 4.04 21.57
N SER A 578 -4.03 5.34 21.83
CA SER A 578 -2.80 6.08 21.54
C SER A 578 -1.81 6.28 22.70
N HIS A 579 -1.78 5.43 23.74
CA HIS A 579 -0.75 5.53 24.80
C HIS A 579 0.71 5.35 24.30
N ASN A 580 0.92 4.80 23.10
CA ASN A 580 2.26 4.57 22.53
C ASN A 580 2.67 5.55 21.41
N LEU A 581 1.81 6.50 21.00
CA LEU A 581 2.03 7.26 19.76
C LEU A 581 2.84 8.56 19.92
N GLN A 582 3.11 9.02 21.14
CA GLN A 582 3.96 10.21 21.36
C GLN A 582 5.40 10.04 20.82
N ARG A 583 5.85 8.81 20.52
CA ARG A 583 7.23 8.54 20.08
C ARG A 583 7.47 8.45 18.57
N VAL A 584 6.44 8.27 17.73
CA VAL A 584 6.65 8.03 16.28
C VAL A 584 6.38 9.27 15.42
N PHE A 585 5.44 10.13 15.82
CA PHE A 585 5.11 11.35 15.08
C PHE A 585 5.78 12.62 15.60
N MET A 586 6.46 12.57 16.76
CA MET A 586 7.52 13.53 17.07
C MET A 586 8.82 13.09 16.41
N VAL A 587 8.83 12.97 15.07
CA VAL A 587 10.04 13.39 14.37
C VAL A 587 10.15 14.86 14.71
N SER A 588 11.06 15.19 15.61
CA SER A 588 11.35 16.57 15.96
C SER A 588 11.36 17.38 14.67
N PRO A 589 10.63 18.50 14.57
CA PRO A 589 10.71 19.38 13.42
C PRO A 589 12.16 19.68 13.07
N ARG A 590 13.05 19.70 14.08
CA ARG A 590 14.50 19.83 13.91
C ARG A 590 15.13 18.71 13.07
N SER A 591 14.70 17.46 13.15
CA SER A 591 15.27 16.34 12.38
C SER A 591 14.84 16.33 10.91
N LEU A 592 13.60 16.76 10.60
CA LEU A 592 13.16 16.92 9.21
C LEU A 592 13.70 18.24 8.60
N LEU A 593 13.79 19.31 9.41
CA LEU A 593 14.49 20.55 9.01
C LEU A 593 15.99 20.32 8.84
N LEU A 594 16.65 19.47 9.63
CA LEU A 594 18.10 19.25 9.53
C LEU A 594 18.51 18.38 8.32
N VAL A 595 17.59 17.61 7.75
CA VAL A 595 17.83 16.84 6.52
C VAL A 595 17.48 17.66 5.27
N ILE A 596 16.73 18.76 5.41
CA ILE A 596 16.23 19.57 4.28
C ILE A 596 16.72 21.04 4.33
N LEU A 597 17.36 21.51 5.41
CA LEU A 597 18.08 22.78 5.41
C LEU A 597 19.38 22.64 4.60
N PRO A 598 19.60 23.51 3.61
CA PRO A 598 20.61 23.32 2.60
C PRO A 598 21.99 23.63 3.17
N TYR A 599 22.77 22.60 3.40
CA TYR A 599 24.23 22.72 3.45
C TYR A 599 24.85 22.59 2.06
N THR A 600 24.22 23.15 1.01
CA THR A 600 24.85 23.34 -0.30
C THR A 600 24.27 24.57 -1.00
N ALA A 601 24.42 25.74 -0.40
CA ALA A 601 24.37 27.00 -1.15
C ALA A 601 25.47 27.95 -0.65
N LYS A 602 26.69 27.43 -0.48
CA LYS A 602 27.80 28.24 -0.96
C LYS A 602 27.68 28.21 -2.48
N ILE A 603 27.13 29.28 -3.03
CA ILE A 603 27.31 29.65 -4.44
C ILE A 603 28.82 29.83 -4.60
N VAL A 604 29.54 28.73 -4.86
CA VAL A 604 30.84 28.81 -5.50
C VAL A 604 30.51 29.30 -6.90
N SER A 605 31.16 30.38 -7.33
CA SER A 605 31.00 30.95 -8.67
C SER A 605 31.23 29.85 -9.71
N ALA A 606 30.15 29.26 -10.22
CA ALA A 606 30.20 28.24 -11.23
C ALA A 606 29.82 28.91 -12.55
N THR A 607 30.76 28.87 -13.49
CA THR A 607 30.56 29.27 -14.88
C THR A 607 29.38 28.51 -15.47
N ASP A 608 28.47 29.19 -16.17
CA ASP A 608 27.46 28.49 -16.97
C ASP A 608 28.20 27.67 -18.03
N PHE A 609 28.23 26.36 -17.81
CA PHE A 609 29.04 25.44 -18.60
C PHE A 609 28.61 25.42 -20.06
N ASN A 610 27.31 25.57 -20.36
CA ASN A 610 26.84 25.63 -21.74
C ASN A 610 27.25 26.94 -22.40
N GLU A 611 27.14 28.06 -21.68
CA GLU A 611 27.61 29.35 -22.15
C GLU A 611 29.12 29.35 -22.37
N CYS A 612 29.89 28.72 -21.47
CA CYS A 612 31.32 28.53 -21.63
C CYS A 612 31.66 27.71 -22.89
N LEU A 613 31.02 26.55 -23.06
CA LEU A 613 31.22 25.71 -24.24
C LEU A 613 30.90 26.45 -25.55
N LEU A 614 29.82 27.25 -25.56
CA LEU A 614 29.46 28.08 -26.70
C LEU A 614 30.45 29.24 -26.92
N SER A 615 30.97 29.84 -25.85
CA SER A 615 31.96 30.92 -25.95
C SER A 615 33.26 30.45 -26.62
N ILE A 616 33.66 29.20 -26.39
CA ILE A 616 34.87 28.59 -26.99
C ILE A 616 34.77 28.52 -28.50
N ASN A 617 33.56 28.38 -29.07
CA ASN A 617 33.39 28.39 -30.52
C ASN A 617 33.87 29.70 -31.15
N ASN A 618 33.68 30.83 -30.46
CA ASN A 618 34.10 32.14 -30.95
C ASN A 618 35.60 32.46 -30.69
N MET A 619 36.34 31.60 -29.97
CA MET A 619 37.76 31.82 -29.66
C MET A 619 38.69 31.10 -30.64
N THR A 620 39.85 31.69 -30.97
CA THR A 620 40.89 31.04 -31.78
C THR A 620 41.84 30.21 -30.90
N VAL A 621 41.42 29.00 -30.52
CA VAL A 621 42.14 28.14 -29.54
C VAL A 621 42.39 26.73 -30.08
N VAL A 622 43.53 26.14 -29.69
CA VAL A 622 43.89 24.75 -30.02
C VAL A 622 43.08 23.79 -29.14
N GLY A 623 42.66 22.65 -29.70
CA GLY A 623 41.86 21.66 -28.99
C GLY A 623 40.38 21.63 -29.38
N LYS A 624 39.99 22.36 -30.42
CA LYS A 624 38.70 22.20 -31.11
C LYS A 624 38.68 20.88 -31.91
N THR A 625 37.54 20.21 -31.91
CA THR A 625 37.35 18.91 -32.58
C THR A 625 36.00 18.83 -33.29
N ASP A 626 35.86 17.88 -34.21
CA ASP A 626 34.56 17.39 -34.68
C ASP A 626 33.97 16.34 -33.73
N ASN A 627 32.69 15.98 -33.88
CA ASN A 627 32.04 15.01 -32.97
C ASN A 627 32.61 13.59 -33.05
N GLY A 628 33.52 13.30 -33.98
CA GLY A 628 34.32 12.08 -34.01
C GLY A 628 35.59 12.16 -33.16
N GLY A 629 35.85 13.31 -32.54
CA GLY A 629 37.08 13.60 -31.78
C GLY A 629 38.28 13.96 -32.66
N HIS A 630 38.07 14.23 -33.96
CA HIS A 630 39.15 14.63 -34.86
C HIS A 630 39.45 16.13 -34.68
N PRO A 631 40.73 16.54 -34.59
CA PRO A 631 41.09 17.94 -34.42
C PRO A 631 40.69 18.75 -35.65
N ILE A 632 40.11 19.92 -35.42
CA ILE A 632 39.80 20.90 -36.47
C ILE A 632 40.66 22.17 -36.28
N PRO A 633 40.83 23.00 -37.33
CA PRO A 633 41.66 24.20 -37.25
C PRO A 633 41.20 25.17 -36.12
N PRO A 634 42.13 25.83 -35.40
CA PRO A 634 41.80 26.72 -34.29
C PRO A 634 40.90 27.90 -34.68
N SER A 635 40.99 28.34 -35.94
CA SER A 635 40.27 29.50 -36.49
C SER A 635 38.82 29.21 -36.89
N TRP A 636 38.37 27.96 -36.85
CA TRP A 636 37.00 27.61 -37.23
C TRP A 636 36.01 27.90 -36.11
N SER A 637 34.92 28.61 -36.43
CA SER A 637 33.85 28.95 -35.48
C SER A 637 32.85 27.83 -35.24
N ASN A 638 32.88 26.77 -36.06
CA ASN A 638 31.88 25.70 -36.06
C ASN A 638 32.41 24.41 -35.42
N ALA A 639 33.14 24.50 -34.29
CA ALA A 639 33.51 23.29 -33.58
C ALA A 639 32.26 22.65 -32.99
N THR A 640 32.07 21.36 -33.24
CA THR A 640 30.96 20.60 -32.67
C THR A 640 31.35 19.97 -31.33
N SER A 641 32.66 19.87 -31.04
CA SER A 641 33.20 19.39 -29.77
C SER A 641 34.59 19.96 -29.45
N ILE A 642 35.07 19.72 -28.22
CA ILE A 642 36.40 20.16 -27.74
C ILE A 642 37.12 19.06 -26.98
N THR A 643 38.46 19.06 -27.00
CA THR A 643 39.26 18.14 -26.18
C THR A 643 39.04 18.36 -24.68
N TYR A 644 39.24 17.30 -23.88
CA TYR A 644 39.14 17.35 -22.43
C TYR A 644 40.05 18.42 -21.78
N GLU A 645 41.30 18.53 -22.24
CA GLU A 645 42.27 19.51 -21.75
C GLU A 645 41.80 20.95 -22.00
N LEU A 646 41.24 21.22 -23.18
CA LEU A 646 40.65 22.52 -23.50
C LEU A 646 39.41 22.81 -22.64
N CYS A 647 38.56 21.80 -22.43
CA CYS A 647 37.37 21.91 -21.57
C CYS A 647 37.76 22.33 -20.14
N ILE A 648 38.76 21.67 -19.53
CA ILE A 648 39.18 22.00 -18.16
C ILE A 648 39.82 23.38 -18.08
N SER A 649 40.73 23.68 -19.01
CA SER A 649 41.45 24.96 -18.98
C SER A 649 40.55 26.17 -19.26
N ALA A 650 39.50 26.01 -20.07
CA ALA A 650 38.58 27.08 -20.42
C ALA A 650 37.34 27.16 -19.49
N CYS A 651 36.75 26.02 -19.12
CA CYS A 651 35.50 25.97 -18.36
C CYS A 651 35.65 25.52 -16.90
N GLY A 652 36.85 25.10 -16.49
CA GLY A 652 37.12 24.60 -15.14
C GLY A 652 36.78 23.12 -14.94
N SER A 653 37.12 22.61 -13.75
CA SER A 653 36.88 21.21 -13.34
C SER A 653 35.60 21.01 -12.51
N GLU A 654 34.97 22.12 -12.11
CA GLU A 654 33.79 22.12 -11.24
C GLU A 654 32.52 21.70 -11.98
N PRO A 655 31.52 21.12 -11.28
CA PRO A 655 30.24 20.75 -11.88
C PRO A 655 29.37 21.97 -12.21
N VAL A 656 28.45 21.79 -13.15
CA VAL A 656 27.41 22.79 -13.49
C VAL A 656 26.61 23.18 -12.23
N PRO A 657 26.18 24.46 -12.09
CA PRO A 657 25.31 24.88 -11.00
C PRO A 657 24.12 23.93 -10.80
N PHE A 658 23.80 23.68 -9.53
CA PHE A 658 22.64 22.89 -9.15
C PHE A 658 21.35 23.62 -9.57
N GLN A 659 20.49 22.93 -10.33
CA GLN A 659 19.19 23.44 -10.76
C GLN A 659 18.08 22.70 -10.00
N TRP A 660 17.42 23.39 -9.07
CA TRP A 660 16.42 22.77 -8.19
C TRP A 660 15.22 22.19 -8.94
N SER A 661 14.67 22.90 -9.92
CA SER A 661 13.51 22.45 -10.69
C SER A 661 13.77 21.13 -11.41
N LEU A 662 14.89 21.04 -12.16
CA LEU A 662 15.29 19.79 -12.82
C LEU A 662 15.54 18.64 -11.83
N PHE A 663 16.17 18.94 -10.70
CA PHE A 663 16.41 17.92 -9.67
C PHE A 663 15.10 17.39 -9.08
N SER A 664 14.20 18.29 -8.69
CA SER A 664 12.90 17.97 -8.08
C SER A 664 12.07 17.10 -9.02
N ASP A 665 11.97 17.50 -10.30
CA ASP A 665 11.16 16.79 -11.30
C ASP A 665 11.65 15.35 -11.53
N GLU A 666 12.96 15.19 -11.76
CA GLU A 666 13.54 13.87 -12.02
C GLU A 666 13.48 12.97 -10.77
N PHE A 667 13.69 13.54 -9.58
CA PHE A 667 13.63 12.80 -8.32
C PHE A 667 12.21 12.30 -8.01
N LEU A 668 11.19 13.17 -8.17
CA LEU A 668 9.79 12.82 -7.95
C LEU A 668 9.26 11.83 -8.99
N THR A 669 9.76 11.91 -10.22
CA THR A 669 9.33 11.02 -11.32
C THR A 669 9.93 9.63 -11.21
N TRP A 670 11.21 9.50 -10.83
CA TRP A 670 11.92 8.22 -10.95
C TRP A 670 12.20 7.51 -9.64
N ILE A 671 12.56 8.24 -8.59
CA ILE A 671 13.06 7.63 -7.36
C ILE A 671 11.90 7.29 -6.44
N ILE A 672 11.01 8.24 -6.21
CA ILE A 672 9.97 8.02 -5.23
C ILE A 672 8.97 6.93 -5.66
N PRO A 673 8.47 6.88 -6.92
CA PRO A 673 7.60 5.79 -7.35
C PRO A 673 8.26 4.41 -7.19
N SER A 674 9.56 4.31 -7.51
CA SER A 674 10.35 3.09 -7.32
C SER A 674 10.40 2.67 -5.84
N LEU A 675 10.66 3.61 -4.93
CA LEU A 675 10.66 3.35 -3.48
C LEU A 675 9.27 2.96 -2.97
N THR A 676 8.20 3.56 -3.49
CA THR A 676 6.83 3.17 -3.14
C THR A 676 6.48 1.79 -3.65
N LEU A 677 6.99 1.37 -4.81
CA LEU A 677 6.75 0.02 -5.31
C LEU A 677 7.49 -1.03 -4.47
N ILE A 678 8.72 -0.74 -4.04
CA ILE A 678 9.50 -1.57 -3.12
C ILE A 678 8.75 -1.78 -1.79
N SER A 679 8.01 -0.78 -1.33
CA SER A 679 7.25 -0.87 -0.07
C SER A 679 6.09 -1.87 -0.09
N HIS A 680 5.66 -2.31 -1.28
CA HIS A 680 4.66 -3.37 -1.46
C HIS A 680 5.26 -4.78 -1.44
N LEU A 681 6.58 -4.92 -1.32
CA LEU A 681 7.21 -6.22 -1.12
C LEU A 681 6.77 -6.84 0.22
N PRO A 682 6.73 -8.18 0.30
CA PRO A 682 6.31 -8.89 1.50
C PRO A 682 7.36 -8.77 2.63
N PHE A 683 7.12 -7.83 3.55
CA PHE A 683 7.86 -7.65 4.79
C PHE A 683 7.01 -8.16 5.96
N GLY A 684 7.43 -9.23 6.63
CA GLY A 684 6.64 -9.88 7.70
C GLY A 684 7.45 -10.29 8.93
N ALA A 685 8.71 -9.89 9.03
CA ALA A 685 9.53 -10.25 10.18
C ALA A 685 9.00 -9.60 11.46
N ASN A 686 9.05 -10.35 12.56
CA ASN A 686 8.76 -9.82 13.90
C ASN A 686 9.72 -8.67 14.26
N ASP A 687 10.98 -8.80 13.83
CA ASP A 687 11.99 -7.77 14.00
C ASP A 687 11.94 -6.74 12.86
N LYS A 688 11.91 -5.46 13.23
CA LYS A 688 11.97 -4.35 12.27
C LYS A 688 13.30 -4.32 11.52
N LEU A 689 14.39 -4.77 12.15
CA LEU A 689 15.71 -4.82 11.52
C LEU A 689 15.75 -5.85 10.40
N ASP A 690 15.12 -7.01 10.56
CA ASP A 690 15.00 -8.03 9.51
C ASP A 690 14.20 -7.53 8.30
N ASN A 691 13.16 -6.72 8.53
CA ASN A 691 12.40 -6.09 7.44
C ASN A 691 13.25 -5.04 6.69
N LEU A 692 14.01 -4.20 7.43
CA LEU A 692 14.93 -3.24 6.83
C LEU A 692 16.06 -3.93 6.05
N GLU A 693 16.64 -4.97 6.63
CA GLU A 693 17.66 -5.78 5.97
C GLU A 693 17.10 -6.40 4.68
N SER A 694 15.90 -6.98 4.74
CA SER A 694 15.24 -7.55 3.56
C SER A 694 15.04 -6.52 2.44
N MET A 695 14.68 -5.29 2.79
CA MET A 695 14.54 -4.19 1.84
C MET A 695 15.88 -3.85 1.20
N LEU A 696 16.93 -3.67 2.00
CA LEU A 696 18.28 -3.36 1.52
C LEU A 696 18.85 -4.48 0.64
N LEU A 697 18.64 -5.75 0.99
CA LEU A 697 19.06 -6.89 0.18
C LEU A 697 18.33 -6.93 -1.17
N THR A 698 17.04 -6.59 -1.19
CA THR A 698 16.25 -6.58 -2.43
C THR A 698 16.70 -5.47 -3.38
N VAL A 699 16.88 -4.24 -2.88
CA VAL A 699 17.34 -3.09 -3.68
C VAL A 699 18.80 -3.24 -4.10
N GLY A 700 19.62 -3.79 -3.21
CA GLY A 700 21.05 -3.99 -3.42
C GLY A 700 21.41 -5.18 -4.29
N SER A 701 20.55 -6.19 -4.35
CA SER A 701 20.72 -7.34 -5.25
C SER A 701 19.37 -7.74 -5.85
N PRO A 702 18.93 -7.06 -6.93
CA PRO A 702 17.75 -7.50 -7.67
C PRO A 702 17.89 -8.93 -8.21
N THR A 703 19.14 -9.36 -8.48
CA THR A 703 19.45 -10.76 -8.85
C THR A 703 19.01 -11.72 -7.76
N LEU A 704 19.33 -11.44 -6.49
CA LEU A 704 18.89 -12.26 -5.35
C LEU A 704 17.37 -12.26 -5.21
N ALA A 705 16.72 -11.10 -5.38
CA ALA A 705 15.28 -10.97 -5.28
C ALA A 705 14.54 -11.77 -6.37
N ALA A 706 15.00 -11.66 -7.62
CA ALA A 706 14.47 -12.41 -8.75
C ALA A 706 14.72 -13.92 -8.60
N TYR A 707 15.92 -14.30 -8.14
CA TYR A 707 16.27 -15.70 -7.85
C TYR A 707 15.35 -16.31 -6.77
N SER A 708 15.17 -15.61 -5.65
CA SER A 708 14.34 -16.08 -4.54
C SER A 708 12.88 -16.26 -4.96
N LEU A 709 12.35 -15.36 -5.79
CA LEU A 709 11.00 -15.46 -6.36
C LEU A 709 10.88 -16.63 -7.34
N ALA A 710 11.76 -16.71 -8.35
CA ALA A 710 11.75 -17.78 -9.34
C ALA A 710 11.87 -19.16 -8.69
N LEU A 711 12.74 -19.30 -7.69
CA LEU A 711 12.91 -20.54 -6.95
C LEU A 711 11.66 -20.91 -6.12
N THR A 712 10.92 -19.92 -5.60
CA THR A 712 9.66 -20.14 -4.87
C THR A 712 8.62 -20.79 -5.77
N VAL A 713 8.41 -20.22 -6.95
CA VAL A 713 7.41 -20.70 -7.89
C VAL A 713 7.79 -22.09 -8.44
N LEU A 714 9.07 -22.30 -8.77
CA LEU A 714 9.56 -23.62 -9.20
C LEU A 714 9.42 -24.69 -8.11
N ASN A 715 9.62 -24.32 -6.83
CA ASN A 715 9.42 -25.22 -5.71
C ASN A 715 7.95 -25.59 -5.52
N GLY A 716 7.03 -24.63 -5.66
CA GLY A 716 5.60 -24.92 -5.58
C GLY A 716 5.14 -25.95 -6.62
N ARG A 717 5.58 -25.78 -7.88
CA ARG A 717 5.29 -26.75 -8.95
C ARG A 717 5.94 -28.11 -8.72
N TRP A 718 7.16 -28.13 -8.18
CA TRP A 718 7.83 -29.38 -7.82
C TRP A 718 7.10 -30.13 -6.71
N ILE A 719 6.63 -29.44 -5.65
CA ILE A 719 5.86 -30.05 -4.55
C ILE A 719 4.61 -30.72 -5.12
N ALA A 720 3.82 -30.02 -5.95
CA ALA A 720 2.61 -30.60 -6.49
C ALA A 720 2.84 -31.81 -7.40
N ARG A 721 3.87 -31.76 -8.26
CA ARG A 721 4.28 -32.93 -9.06
C ARG A 721 4.67 -34.11 -8.17
N LEU A 722 5.38 -33.84 -7.08
CA LEU A 722 5.82 -34.87 -6.15
C LEU A 722 4.63 -35.59 -5.49
N PHE A 723 3.55 -34.87 -5.18
CA PHE A 723 2.33 -35.43 -4.57
C PHE A 723 1.26 -35.89 -5.57
N SER A 724 1.38 -35.54 -6.86
CA SER A 724 0.37 -35.83 -7.89
C SER A 724 0.03 -37.31 -8.06
N ASN A 725 0.96 -38.20 -7.70
CA ASN A 725 0.79 -39.65 -7.81
C ASN A 725 0.28 -40.31 -6.52
N TYR A 726 0.03 -39.54 -5.45
CA TYR A 726 -0.41 -40.08 -4.17
C TYR A 726 -1.93 -39.96 -4.05
N ARG A 727 -2.62 -41.09 -3.94
CA ARG A 727 -4.04 -41.15 -3.55
C ARG A 727 -4.12 -41.46 -2.06
N TYR A 728 -4.20 -40.42 -1.25
CA TYR A 728 -4.26 -40.53 0.21
C TYR A 728 -4.95 -39.29 0.80
N PRO A 729 -5.75 -39.41 1.88
CA PRO A 729 -6.41 -38.26 2.48
C PRO A 729 -5.44 -37.17 2.92
N ASN A 730 -5.91 -35.93 2.88
CA ASN A 730 -5.12 -34.72 3.16
C ASN A 730 -3.91 -34.48 2.23
N ALA A 731 -3.66 -35.28 1.17
CA ALA A 731 -2.55 -35.02 0.25
C ALA A 731 -2.66 -33.63 -0.42
N ALA A 732 -3.87 -33.20 -0.82
CA ALA A 732 -4.08 -31.86 -1.35
C ALA A 732 -3.90 -30.76 -0.29
N ASN A 733 -4.34 -31.00 0.94
CA ASN A 733 -4.12 -30.08 2.07
C ASN A 733 -2.63 -29.95 2.38
N ALA A 734 -1.88 -31.05 2.33
CA ALA A 734 -0.43 -31.07 2.49
C ALA A 734 0.28 -30.26 1.39
N VAL A 735 -0.14 -30.38 0.12
CA VAL A 735 0.40 -29.54 -0.97
C VAL A 735 0.13 -28.06 -0.68
N LYS A 736 -1.09 -27.67 -0.30
CA LYS A 736 -1.43 -26.27 0.04
C LYS A 736 -0.61 -25.74 1.22
N ILE A 737 -0.44 -26.54 2.26
CA ILE A 737 0.36 -26.19 3.45
C ILE A 737 1.83 -26.04 3.08
N LEU A 738 2.43 -27.03 2.42
CA LEU A 738 3.84 -26.98 2.03
C LEU A 738 4.14 -25.82 1.08
N THR A 739 3.30 -25.60 0.06
CA THR A 739 3.48 -24.46 -0.85
C THR A 739 3.38 -23.11 -0.12
N SER A 740 2.47 -22.98 0.85
CA SER A 740 2.30 -21.76 1.66
C SER A 740 3.43 -21.51 2.65
N LEU A 741 4.00 -22.59 3.20
CA LEU A 741 4.94 -22.54 4.31
C LEU A 741 6.42 -22.49 3.88
N GLN A 742 6.70 -22.42 2.58
CA GLN A 742 8.07 -22.35 2.05
C GLN A 742 8.90 -21.17 2.62
N GLN A 743 8.25 -20.07 3.00
CA GLN A 743 8.95 -18.89 3.56
C GLN A 743 9.08 -18.92 5.08
N ALA A 744 8.53 -19.94 5.74
CA ALA A 744 8.55 -20.04 7.20
C ALA A 744 9.72 -20.91 7.71
N PRO A 745 10.32 -20.56 8.86
CA PRO A 745 11.40 -21.33 9.49
C PRO A 745 10.87 -22.54 10.24
N ILE A 746 10.27 -23.47 9.52
CA ILE A 746 9.61 -24.65 10.10
C ILE A 746 10.61 -25.76 10.36
N ARG A 747 10.43 -26.43 11.49
CA ARG A 747 11.07 -27.71 11.79
C ARG A 747 10.00 -28.80 11.96
N ILE A 748 10.40 -30.00 11.57
CA ILE A 748 9.58 -31.21 11.66
C ILE A 748 10.22 -32.09 12.72
N ASP A 749 9.47 -32.45 13.75
CA ASP A 749 9.87 -33.49 14.69
C ASP A 749 9.37 -34.85 14.19
N THR A 750 10.31 -35.78 14.02
CA THR A 750 10.02 -37.17 13.62
C THR A 750 10.13 -38.16 14.78
N ARG A 751 10.62 -37.71 15.94
CA ARG A 751 10.80 -38.57 17.11
C ARG A 751 9.46 -39.09 17.60
N GLU A 752 9.45 -40.30 18.17
CA GLU A 752 8.29 -40.91 18.82
C GLU A 752 7.06 -41.01 17.90
N GLY A 753 7.28 -41.25 16.60
CA GLY A 753 6.20 -41.40 15.63
C GLY A 753 5.31 -40.16 15.46
N LYS A 754 5.73 -38.95 15.86
CA LYS A 754 4.90 -37.72 15.79
C LYS A 754 4.44 -37.40 14.36
N LEU A 755 5.37 -37.35 13.40
CA LEU A 755 5.04 -37.13 11.99
C LEU A 755 4.14 -38.23 11.40
N SER A 756 4.44 -39.48 11.73
CA SER A 756 3.65 -40.64 11.30
C SER A 756 2.23 -40.59 11.88
N SER A 757 2.09 -40.21 13.15
CA SER A 757 0.82 -40.02 13.84
C SER A 757 -0.02 -38.92 13.18
N LEU A 758 0.61 -37.79 12.80
CA LEU A 758 -0.07 -36.68 12.15
C LEU A 758 -0.65 -37.04 10.77
N ILE A 759 -0.02 -37.98 10.06
CA ILE A 759 -0.41 -38.39 8.70
C ILE A 759 -1.39 -39.58 8.72
N ILE A 760 -1.24 -40.53 9.65
CA ILE A 760 -2.02 -41.77 9.66
C ILE A 760 -3.33 -41.62 10.43
N LEU A 761 -3.28 -40.99 11.61
CA LEU A 761 -4.42 -40.98 12.53
C LEU A 761 -5.58 -40.15 11.95
N PRO A 762 -6.80 -40.72 11.83
CA PRO A 762 -7.95 -39.98 11.30
C PRO A 762 -8.37 -38.82 12.21
N GLN A 763 -8.06 -38.88 13.52
CA GLN A 763 -8.30 -37.78 14.45
C GLN A 763 -7.53 -36.49 14.09
N ASN A 764 -6.52 -36.59 13.22
CA ASN A 764 -5.74 -35.46 12.73
C ASN A 764 -6.26 -34.88 11.40
N ASP A 765 -7.38 -35.37 10.84
CA ASP A 765 -7.92 -34.83 9.59
C ASP A 765 -8.31 -33.34 9.75
N ASP A 766 -8.93 -32.98 10.89
CA ASP A 766 -9.29 -31.60 11.24
C ASP A 766 -8.06 -30.67 11.38
N TRP A 767 -6.90 -31.22 11.76
CA TRP A 767 -5.65 -30.46 11.87
C TRP A 767 -5.24 -29.89 10.52
N TRP A 768 -5.37 -30.69 9.45
CA TRP A 768 -4.98 -30.29 8.09
C TRP A 768 -5.92 -29.22 7.54
N SER A 769 -7.25 -29.38 7.70
CA SER A 769 -8.23 -28.41 7.23
C SER A 769 -8.19 -27.10 8.02
N GLU A 770 -8.01 -27.15 9.34
CA GLU A 770 -7.92 -25.94 10.17
C GLU A 770 -6.64 -25.17 9.84
N LEU A 771 -5.49 -25.84 9.65
CA LEU A 771 -4.25 -25.16 9.26
C LEU A 771 -4.37 -24.52 7.86
N VAL A 772 -4.99 -25.22 6.89
CA VAL A 772 -5.26 -24.62 5.57
C VAL A 772 -6.10 -23.37 5.73
N THR A 773 -7.14 -23.39 6.58
CA THR A 773 -8.00 -22.22 6.81
C THR A 773 -7.25 -21.05 7.45
N TRP A 774 -6.35 -21.33 8.40
CA TRP A 774 -5.49 -20.30 8.99
C TRP A 774 -4.47 -19.73 8.01
N LEU A 775 -4.00 -20.53 7.05
CA LEU A 775 -3.11 -20.12 5.97
C LEU A 775 -3.84 -19.50 4.78
N ASP A 776 -5.17 -19.64 4.69
CA ASP A 776 -6.03 -19.07 3.65
C ASP A 776 -6.30 -17.57 3.87
N TYR A 777 -5.24 -16.83 4.18
CA TYR A 777 -5.23 -15.39 4.06
C TYR A 777 -4.41 -15.01 2.85
N HIS A 778 -5.06 -14.49 1.83
CA HIS A 778 -4.33 -13.86 0.76
C HIS A 778 -3.82 -12.50 1.27
N GLN A 779 -2.51 -12.28 1.20
CA GLN A 779 -1.97 -10.94 0.96
C GLN A 779 -2.37 -10.62 -0.48
N THR A 780 -3.64 -10.23 -0.65
CA THR A 780 -4.28 -10.00 -1.95
C THR A 780 -3.58 -8.85 -2.66
N TRP A 781 -3.79 -8.77 -3.97
CA TRP A 781 -3.75 -7.53 -4.71
C TRP A 781 -4.63 -6.49 -4.01
N SER A 782 -4.04 -5.73 -3.09
CA SER A 782 -4.71 -4.59 -2.52
C SER A 782 -4.96 -3.60 -3.66
N ILE A 783 -6.06 -2.87 -3.59
CA ILE A 783 -6.28 -1.75 -4.51
C ILE A 783 -5.05 -0.83 -4.46
N ALA A 784 -4.44 -0.67 -3.28
CA ALA A 784 -3.14 -0.02 -3.08
C ALA A 784 -2.05 -0.50 -4.06
N ALA A 785 -1.79 -1.81 -4.07
CA ALA A 785 -0.75 -2.40 -4.89
C ALA A 785 -1.08 -2.32 -6.38
N ILE A 786 -2.33 -2.57 -6.78
CA ILE A 786 -2.77 -2.45 -8.18
C ILE A 786 -2.55 -1.03 -8.67
N VAL A 787 -3.00 -0.06 -7.88
CA VAL A 787 -2.94 1.36 -8.24
C VAL A 787 -1.49 1.83 -8.32
N SER A 788 -0.63 1.49 -7.35
CA SER A 788 0.82 1.77 -7.45
C SER A 788 1.47 1.13 -8.69
N LEU A 789 1.08 -0.08 -9.09
CA LEU A 789 1.57 -0.73 -10.31
C LEU A 789 1.13 0.01 -11.58
N VAL A 790 -0.16 0.35 -11.68
CA VAL A 790 -0.70 1.15 -12.80
C VAL A 790 0.04 2.48 -12.90
N TRP A 791 0.40 3.10 -11.77
CA TRP A 791 1.15 4.34 -11.75
C TRP A 791 2.57 4.22 -12.26
N VAL A 792 3.32 3.22 -11.82
CA VAL A 792 4.69 3.00 -12.34
C VAL A 792 4.66 2.71 -13.84
N VAL A 793 3.67 1.95 -14.32
CA VAL A 793 3.46 1.73 -15.76
C VAL A 793 3.11 3.03 -16.48
N THR A 794 2.22 3.86 -15.91
CA THR A 794 1.81 5.14 -16.50
C THR A 794 3.00 6.10 -16.60
N ALA A 795 3.79 6.24 -15.54
CA ALA A 795 5.00 7.06 -15.55
C ALA A 795 6.01 6.57 -16.61
N TRP A 796 6.21 5.25 -16.71
CA TRP A 796 7.05 4.67 -17.75
C TRP A 796 6.52 4.94 -19.17
N VAL A 797 5.22 4.82 -19.40
CA VAL A 797 4.57 5.15 -20.68
C VAL A 797 4.73 6.65 -20.98
N PHE A 798 4.58 7.51 -19.99
CA PHE A 798 4.74 8.97 -20.17
C PHE A 798 6.14 9.32 -20.64
N THR A 799 7.15 8.72 -20.03
CA THR A 799 8.54 8.88 -20.47
C THR A 799 8.77 8.30 -21.87
N PHE A 800 8.17 7.15 -22.19
CA PHE A 800 8.21 6.61 -23.54
C PHE A 800 7.67 7.62 -24.55
N ILE A 801 6.50 8.22 -24.29
CA ILE A 801 5.88 9.20 -25.17
C ILE A 801 6.67 10.51 -25.23
N ASP A 802 7.22 11.00 -24.11
CA ASP A 802 8.04 12.23 -24.06
C ASP A 802 9.10 12.23 -25.15
N TYR A 803 9.71 11.07 -25.38
CA TYR A 803 10.78 10.94 -26.35
C TYR A 803 10.32 10.72 -27.80
N PHE A 804 9.11 10.20 -28.01
CA PHE A 804 8.52 10.17 -29.35
C PHE A 804 8.10 11.55 -29.83
N VAL A 805 7.66 12.40 -28.90
CA VAL A 805 7.03 13.70 -29.18
C VAL A 805 8.02 14.87 -29.07
N ALA A 806 9.02 14.81 -28.18
CA ALA A 806 9.93 15.94 -27.96
C ALA A 806 10.92 16.17 -29.11
N SER A 807 11.05 17.43 -29.54
CA SER A 807 12.14 17.91 -30.37
C SER A 807 13.45 17.99 -29.54
N THR A 808 14.27 16.95 -29.62
CA THR A 808 15.75 16.94 -29.54
C THR A 808 16.50 17.64 -28.39
N GLY A 809 15.87 18.14 -27.32
CA GLY A 809 16.54 18.95 -26.29
C GLY A 809 16.67 18.37 -24.87
N LYS A 810 15.85 17.38 -24.46
CA LYS A 810 15.83 16.87 -23.08
C LYS A 810 16.78 15.68 -22.86
N ARG A 811 17.36 15.59 -21.65
CA ARG A 811 18.30 14.53 -21.25
C ARG A 811 17.59 13.17 -21.18
N PRO A 812 18.02 12.13 -21.92
CA PRO A 812 17.49 10.80 -21.74
C PRO A 812 17.89 10.27 -20.35
N SER A 813 16.89 10.01 -19.49
CA SER A 813 17.09 9.42 -18.16
C SER A 813 17.20 7.90 -18.27
N SER A 814 18.39 7.35 -17.95
CA SER A 814 18.64 5.90 -17.92
C SER A 814 18.07 5.22 -16.67
N ILE A 815 17.61 6.00 -15.70
CA ILE A 815 17.13 5.49 -14.40
C ILE A 815 15.79 4.78 -14.55
N GLY A 816 14.93 5.23 -15.47
CA GLY A 816 13.66 4.54 -15.75
C GLY A 816 13.85 3.11 -16.23
N ALA A 817 14.81 2.86 -17.13
CA ALA A 817 15.17 1.52 -17.57
C ALA A 817 15.81 0.68 -16.44
N LEU A 818 16.64 1.32 -15.61
CA LEU A 818 17.28 0.66 -14.46
C LEU A 818 16.24 0.18 -13.44
N SER A 819 15.27 1.00 -13.05
CA SER A 819 14.29 0.66 -12.01
C SER A 819 13.20 -0.32 -12.47
N PHE A 820 13.16 -0.66 -13.77
CA PHE A 820 12.09 -1.47 -14.35
C PHE A 820 12.05 -2.91 -13.82
N TRP A 821 13.13 -3.43 -13.23
CA TRP A 821 13.15 -4.75 -12.60
C TRP A 821 12.24 -4.85 -11.37
N ILE A 822 11.91 -3.72 -10.71
CA ILE A 822 11.08 -3.72 -9.50
C ILE A 822 9.68 -4.25 -9.82
N LEU A 823 9.14 -3.88 -10.98
CA LEU A 823 7.80 -4.24 -11.43
C LEU A 823 7.56 -5.76 -11.52
N PRO A 824 8.36 -6.56 -12.27
CA PRO A 824 8.19 -8.00 -12.32
C PRO A 824 8.38 -8.68 -10.96
N ILE A 825 9.27 -8.17 -10.11
CA ILE A 825 9.50 -8.73 -8.77
C ILE A 825 8.30 -8.49 -7.86
N VAL A 826 7.77 -7.26 -7.82
CA VAL A 826 6.61 -6.92 -6.99
C VAL A 826 5.36 -7.65 -7.48
N ILE A 827 5.10 -7.67 -8.80
CA ILE A 827 4.00 -8.45 -9.38
C ILE A 827 4.12 -9.92 -8.97
N GLY A 828 5.29 -10.53 -9.13
CA GLY A 828 5.46 -11.94 -8.81
C GLY A 828 5.24 -12.25 -7.33
N TRP A 829 5.72 -11.41 -6.40
CA TRP A 829 5.46 -11.60 -4.98
C TRP A 829 4.01 -11.37 -4.57
N LEU A 830 3.32 -10.41 -5.19
CA LEU A 830 1.88 -10.20 -4.98
C LEU A 830 1.05 -11.39 -5.47
N GLN A 831 1.46 -12.02 -6.58
CA GLN A 831 0.82 -13.24 -7.07
C GLN A 831 1.09 -14.44 -6.15
N VAL A 832 2.31 -14.58 -5.62
CA VAL A 832 2.69 -15.71 -4.74
C VAL A 832 2.06 -15.59 -3.35
N SER A 833 1.88 -14.37 -2.84
CA SER A 833 1.25 -14.10 -1.55
C SER A 833 1.89 -14.86 -0.37
N PRO A 834 3.21 -14.70 -0.14
CA PRO A 834 3.96 -15.52 0.81
C PRO A 834 3.52 -15.28 2.26
N LYS A 835 3.52 -16.35 3.07
CA LYS A 835 3.12 -16.32 4.48
C LYS A 835 4.29 -15.87 5.36
N CYS A 836 4.50 -14.57 5.45
CA CYS A 836 5.68 -14.00 6.14
C CYS A 836 5.41 -13.53 7.58
N ASP A 837 4.16 -13.38 8.00
CA ASP A 837 3.80 -12.91 9.35
C ASP A 837 4.08 -14.00 10.40
N SER A 838 5.21 -13.87 11.10
CA SER A 838 5.64 -14.85 12.09
C SER A 838 4.71 -14.96 13.28
N LYS A 839 4.03 -13.87 13.68
CA LYS A 839 3.14 -13.88 14.85
C LYS A 839 1.86 -14.63 14.52
N ARG A 840 1.25 -14.29 13.38
CA ARG A 840 0.05 -14.98 12.90
C ARG A 840 0.33 -16.45 12.63
N LEU A 841 1.48 -16.74 12.01
CA LEU A 841 1.87 -18.12 11.74
C LEU A 841 2.13 -18.90 13.04
N GLY A 842 2.75 -18.28 14.05
CA GLY A 842 2.92 -18.87 15.38
C GLY A 842 1.57 -19.19 16.03
N GLN A 843 0.64 -18.22 16.07
CA GLN A 843 -0.71 -18.43 16.60
C GLN A 843 -1.47 -19.54 15.86
N ALA A 844 -1.36 -19.59 14.53
CA ALA A 844 -1.96 -20.64 13.73
C ALA A 844 -1.42 -22.02 14.11
N LEU A 845 -0.09 -22.16 14.21
CA LEU A 845 0.57 -23.41 14.59
C LEU A 845 0.25 -23.82 16.02
N ASP A 846 0.28 -22.89 16.97
CA ASP A 846 -0.10 -23.16 18.38
C ASP A 846 -1.55 -23.66 18.47
N ARG A 847 -2.46 -23.06 17.70
CA ARG A 847 -3.87 -23.48 17.65
C ARG A 847 -4.02 -24.88 17.07
N VAL A 848 -3.46 -25.17 15.90
CA VAL A 848 -3.64 -26.48 15.28
C VAL A 848 -2.91 -27.57 16.07
N ASN A 849 -1.74 -27.28 16.63
CA ASN A 849 -1.03 -28.23 17.48
C ASN A 849 -1.79 -28.56 18.77
N SER A 850 -2.62 -27.64 19.28
CA SER A 850 -3.50 -27.92 20.43
C SER A 850 -4.61 -28.94 20.15
N ILE A 851 -4.93 -29.22 18.87
CA ILE A 851 -5.93 -30.21 18.48
C ILE A 851 -5.32 -31.50 17.91
N ALA A 852 -3.99 -31.57 17.80
CA ALA A 852 -3.29 -32.74 17.27
C ALA A 852 -3.32 -33.95 18.21
N TYR A 853 -3.34 -35.14 17.64
CA TYR A 853 -3.24 -36.43 18.33
C TYR A 853 -1.93 -37.14 18.00
N VAL A 854 -1.35 -37.80 19.01
CA VAL A 854 -0.10 -38.55 18.92
C VAL A 854 -0.34 -39.99 19.38
N ALA A 855 0.26 -40.95 18.69
CA ALA A 855 0.27 -42.36 19.09
C ALA A 855 0.99 -42.54 20.44
N THR A 856 0.50 -43.45 21.29
CA THR A 856 1.10 -43.72 22.60
C THR A 856 1.61 -45.16 22.66
N ARG A 857 2.51 -45.48 23.59
CA ARG A 857 2.99 -46.85 23.77
C ARG A 857 1.88 -47.83 24.19
N ASP A 858 0.82 -47.31 24.80
CA ASP A 858 -0.31 -48.10 25.32
C ASP A 858 -1.38 -48.38 24.25
N GLY A 859 -1.18 -47.88 23.02
CA GLY A 859 -2.05 -48.14 21.87
C GLY A 859 -3.28 -47.24 21.77
N ALA A 860 -3.52 -46.34 22.73
CA ALA A 860 -4.59 -45.35 22.67
C ALA A 860 -4.04 -43.97 22.24
N PRO A 861 -4.44 -43.42 21.08
CA PRO A 861 -3.96 -42.10 20.66
C PRO A 861 -4.43 -41.03 21.65
N ARG A 862 -3.54 -40.12 22.03
CA ARG A 862 -3.83 -39.02 22.97
C ARG A 862 -3.67 -37.67 22.32
N LYS A 863 -4.43 -36.69 22.82
CA LYS A 863 -4.30 -35.29 22.41
C LYS A 863 -3.00 -34.70 22.93
N ALA A 864 -2.25 -33.99 22.07
CA ALA A 864 -1.01 -33.32 22.44
C ALA A 864 -1.28 -32.26 23.53
N HIS A 865 -0.61 -32.36 24.68
CA HIS A 865 -0.82 -31.47 25.83
C HIS A 865 0.28 -30.40 25.97
N SER A 866 1.39 -30.53 25.25
CA SER A 866 2.57 -29.65 25.35
C SER A 866 3.12 -29.24 23.99
N SER A 867 3.74 -28.06 23.90
CA SER A 867 4.47 -27.59 22.71
C SER A 867 5.59 -28.55 22.30
N THR A 868 6.13 -29.33 23.24
CA THR A 868 7.14 -30.37 23.00
C THR A 868 6.61 -31.59 22.24
N GLU A 869 5.28 -31.76 22.14
CA GLU A 869 4.60 -32.85 21.44
C GLU A 869 4.15 -32.44 20.02
N SER A 870 4.50 -31.22 19.58
CA SER A 870 4.13 -30.68 18.27
C SER A 870 5.01 -31.27 17.15
N THR A 871 4.37 -31.78 16.09
CA THR A 871 5.08 -32.31 14.91
C THR A 871 5.69 -31.20 14.06
N LEU A 872 4.96 -30.10 13.88
CA LEU A 872 5.35 -28.94 13.08
C LEU A 872 5.38 -27.71 13.98
N TYR A 873 6.54 -27.08 14.08
CA TYR A 873 6.71 -25.89 14.92
C TYR A 873 7.67 -24.90 14.28
N LEU A 874 7.51 -23.62 14.64
CA LEU A 874 8.49 -22.59 14.30
C LEU A 874 9.71 -22.78 15.19
N ARG A 875 10.90 -22.79 14.59
CA ARG A 875 12.10 -22.93 15.39
C ARG A 875 12.27 -21.72 16.32
N PRO A 876 12.47 -21.92 17.63
CA PRO A 876 12.80 -20.82 18.54
C PRO A 876 14.12 -20.15 18.14
N PHE A 877 14.22 -18.84 18.35
CA PHE A 877 15.42 -18.08 18.00
C PHE A 877 16.59 -18.53 18.89
N GLU A 878 17.55 -19.24 18.31
CA GLU A 878 18.84 -19.55 18.93
C GLU A 878 19.94 -18.68 18.32
N ASP A 879 20.91 -18.24 19.12
CA ASP A 879 21.99 -17.31 18.75
C ASP A 879 23.07 -17.93 17.83
N ASP A 880 22.73 -18.90 16.97
CA ASP A 880 23.68 -19.43 15.99
C ASP A 880 23.77 -18.52 14.74
N ALA A 881 24.88 -17.79 14.65
CA ALA A 881 25.21 -16.93 13.52
C ALA A 881 25.19 -17.64 12.15
N VAL A 882 25.33 -18.97 12.11
CA VAL A 882 25.29 -19.77 10.87
C VAL A 882 23.88 -19.91 10.30
N GLU A 883 22.87 -20.00 11.16
CA GLU A 883 21.49 -20.28 10.76
C GLU A 883 20.58 -19.06 10.83
N ARG A 884 21.09 -17.89 11.27
CA ARG A 884 20.32 -16.64 11.40
C ARG A 884 19.35 -16.38 10.24
N ASP A 885 19.83 -16.35 9.01
CA ASP A 885 19.02 -16.05 7.82
C ASP A 885 17.93 -17.09 7.53
N GLN A 886 18.06 -18.33 7.99
CA GLN A 886 17.00 -19.32 7.84
C GLN A 886 15.77 -18.96 8.68
N HIS A 887 15.97 -18.23 9.80
CA HIS A 887 14.93 -17.83 10.74
C HIS A 887 14.15 -16.59 10.28
N SER A 888 14.75 -15.73 9.46
CA SER A 888 14.11 -14.48 9.00
C SER A 888 12.99 -14.78 8.01
N THR A 889 11.74 -14.50 8.37
CA THR A 889 10.55 -14.80 7.53
C THR A 889 10.44 -14.06 6.18
N PRO A 890 11.13 -12.93 5.89
CA PRO A 890 11.01 -12.29 4.58
C PRO A 890 11.46 -13.21 3.42
N PRO A 891 10.82 -13.13 2.24
CA PRO A 891 11.08 -14.10 1.17
C PRO A 891 12.44 -13.97 0.50
N ILE A 892 13.10 -12.82 0.63
CA ILE A 892 14.46 -12.62 0.10
C ILE A 892 15.45 -13.66 0.68
N PHE A 893 15.22 -14.11 1.91
CA PHE A 893 16.04 -15.11 2.60
C PHE A 893 15.80 -16.56 2.15
N ASN A 894 14.93 -16.79 1.15
CA ASN A 894 14.70 -18.12 0.58
C ASN A 894 16.01 -18.78 0.08
N TYR A 895 17.03 -18.00 -0.30
CA TYR A 895 18.36 -18.51 -0.64
C TYR A 895 18.99 -19.38 0.48
N ALA A 896 18.73 -19.04 1.75
CA ALA A 896 19.23 -19.77 2.91
C ALA A 896 18.36 -20.99 3.27
N ARG A 897 17.06 -20.96 2.88
CA ARG A 897 16.07 -22.01 3.19
C ARG A 897 15.93 -23.09 2.12
N ALA A 898 16.32 -22.82 0.87
CA ALA A 898 16.07 -23.71 -0.26
C ALA A 898 16.47 -25.18 -0.01
N LEU A 899 17.64 -25.40 0.60
CA LEU A 899 18.16 -26.72 0.94
C LEU A 899 17.39 -27.40 2.08
N PRO A 900 17.31 -26.83 3.30
CA PRO A 900 16.58 -27.46 4.41
C PRO A 900 15.09 -27.63 4.09
N TRP A 901 14.47 -26.69 3.36
CA TRP A 901 13.09 -26.81 2.91
C TRP A 901 12.88 -28.00 1.98
N THR A 902 13.78 -28.19 1.00
CA THR A 902 13.69 -29.34 0.08
C THR A 902 13.80 -30.68 0.84
N GLN A 903 14.62 -30.75 1.89
CA GLN A 903 14.71 -31.94 2.74
C GLN A 903 13.42 -32.19 3.51
N ALA A 904 12.84 -31.14 4.11
CA ALA A 904 11.56 -31.22 4.83
C ALA A 904 10.42 -31.73 3.94
N VAL A 905 10.27 -31.18 2.72
CA VAL A 905 9.25 -31.64 1.77
C VAL A 905 9.47 -33.10 1.37
N LYS A 906 10.71 -33.51 1.12
CA LYS A 906 11.02 -34.89 0.75
C LYS A 906 10.67 -35.87 1.86
N LEU A 907 10.96 -35.52 3.11
CA LEU A 907 10.62 -36.31 4.30
C LEU A 907 9.11 -36.48 4.45
N ILE A 908 8.33 -35.40 4.34
CA ILE A 908 6.87 -35.47 4.40
C ILE A 908 6.34 -36.28 3.22
N SER A 909 6.83 -36.01 2.01
CA SER A 909 6.42 -36.70 0.79
C SER A 909 6.71 -38.19 0.82
N SER A 910 7.88 -38.63 1.31
CA SER A 910 8.19 -40.05 1.46
C SER A 910 7.27 -40.72 2.47
N THR A 911 6.92 -40.01 3.55
CA THR A 911 5.99 -40.50 4.57
C THR A 911 4.58 -40.68 3.98
N PHE A 912 4.07 -39.69 3.24
CA PHE A 912 2.81 -39.80 2.49
C PHE A 912 2.85 -40.90 1.42
N ARG A 913 3.96 -41.04 0.69
CA ARG A 913 4.13 -42.07 -0.33
C ARG A 913 4.04 -43.48 0.27
N ASN A 914 4.72 -43.69 1.41
CA ASN A 914 4.70 -44.97 2.10
C ASN A 914 3.30 -45.28 2.65
N ALA A 915 2.64 -44.27 3.23
CA ALA A 915 1.25 -44.39 3.69
C ALA A 915 0.28 -44.71 2.53
N ALA A 916 0.46 -44.05 1.38
CA ALA A 916 -0.36 -44.24 0.18
C ALA A 916 -0.17 -45.62 -0.49
N MET A 917 1.04 -46.19 -0.41
CA MET A 917 1.28 -47.56 -0.92
C MET A 917 0.64 -48.63 -0.03
N ARG A 918 0.37 -48.32 1.24
CA ARG A 918 -0.20 -49.23 2.23
C ARG A 918 -1.68 -48.97 2.50
N THR A 919 -2.34 -48.10 1.75
CA THR A 919 -3.75 -47.69 1.93
C THR A 919 -4.74 -48.86 2.00
N ASN A 920 -4.49 -49.99 1.30
CA ASN A 920 -5.32 -51.20 1.42
C ASN A 920 -5.29 -51.85 2.82
N HIS A 921 -4.31 -51.53 3.67
CA HIS A 921 -4.28 -51.91 5.09
C HIS A 921 -4.96 -50.90 6.01
N ARG A 922 -5.25 -49.67 5.55
CA ARG A 922 -5.94 -48.65 6.35
C ARG A 922 -7.39 -49.05 6.67
N GLU A 923 -8.08 -49.70 5.74
CA GLU A 923 -9.42 -50.27 6.00
C GLU A 923 -9.38 -51.42 7.01
N TYR A 924 -8.31 -52.23 7.01
CA TYR A 924 -8.11 -53.28 8.02
C TYR A 924 -7.77 -52.70 9.42
N LEU A 925 -7.11 -51.54 9.47
CA LEU A 925 -6.74 -50.81 10.70
C LEU A 925 -7.90 -50.02 11.34
N ILE A 926 -8.97 -49.73 10.58
CA ILE A 926 -10.16 -48.97 11.03
C ILE A 926 -11.34 -49.90 11.35
N SER A 927 -11.18 -51.22 11.19
CA SER A 927 -12.22 -52.23 11.48
C SER A 927 -12.80 -52.08 12.90
N GLU A 928 -14.04 -51.60 12.97
CA GLU A 928 -14.83 -51.46 14.18
C GLU A 928 -15.08 -52.84 14.82
N SER A 929 -14.60 -53.05 16.04
CA SER A 929 -14.99 -54.20 16.85
C SER A 929 -16.50 -54.10 17.16
N LYS A 930 -17.27 -55.13 16.80
CA LYS A 930 -18.74 -55.22 17.03
C LYS A 930 -19.17 -55.40 18.49
N ASP A 931 -18.26 -55.31 19.47
CA ASP A 931 -18.59 -55.49 20.89
C ASP A 931 -18.94 -54.16 21.61
N PRO A 932 -20.17 -54.00 22.14
CA PRO A 932 -20.59 -52.81 22.87
C PRO A 932 -20.03 -52.88 24.30
N GLY A 933 -18.77 -52.50 24.48
CA GLY A 933 -18.16 -52.41 25.82
C GLY A 933 -16.69 -52.01 25.86
N HIS A 934 -15.94 -52.17 24.77
CA HIS A 934 -14.55 -51.71 24.68
C HIS A 934 -14.20 -51.29 23.24
N SER A 935 -14.11 -49.98 23.00
CA SER A 935 -13.53 -49.42 21.77
C SER A 935 -12.00 -49.64 21.78
N LYS A 936 -11.54 -50.86 21.49
CA LYS A 936 -10.12 -51.12 21.22
C LYS A 936 -9.85 -50.80 19.75
N PHE A 937 -9.28 -49.63 19.49
CA PHE A 937 -8.44 -49.45 18.30
C PHE A 937 -7.31 -50.47 18.40
N GLN A 938 -7.36 -51.55 17.61
CA GLN A 938 -6.24 -52.47 17.49
C GLN A 938 -5.15 -51.75 16.69
N LEU A 939 -4.06 -51.40 17.36
CA LEU A 939 -2.86 -50.73 16.82
C LEU A 939 -2.97 -49.21 16.60
N ALA A 940 -2.58 -48.47 17.63
CA ALA A 940 -1.97 -47.15 17.45
C ALA A 940 -0.78 -47.01 18.41
N THR A 941 0.05 -48.06 18.54
CA THR A 941 1.33 -47.88 19.21
C THR A 941 2.26 -47.07 18.32
N ILE A 942 3.24 -46.39 18.94
CA ILE A 942 4.27 -45.64 18.21
C ILE A 942 4.95 -46.53 17.14
N SER A 943 5.20 -47.79 17.48
CA SER A 943 5.80 -48.77 16.57
C SER A 943 4.92 -49.04 15.35
N ASP A 944 3.60 -49.10 15.52
CA ASP A 944 2.66 -49.42 14.43
C ASP A 944 2.59 -48.29 13.40
N VAL A 945 2.49 -47.03 13.87
CA VAL A 945 2.46 -45.86 12.97
C VAL A 945 3.80 -45.62 12.29
N GLU A 946 4.92 -45.86 12.99
CA GLU A 946 6.26 -45.80 12.40
C GLU A 946 6.46 -46.91 11.37
N GLU A 947 6.07 -48.15 11.68
CA GLU A 947 6.14 -49.27 10.76
C GLU A 947 5.31 -49.00 9.51
N TYR A 948 4.08 -48.51 9.65
CA TYR A 948 3.18 -48.17 8.55
C TYR A 948 3.79 -47.10 7.62
N CYS A 949 4.46 -46.10 8.17
CA CYS A 949 5.19 -45.09 7.41
C CYS A 949 6.56 -45.57 6.87
N GLY A 950 6.98 -46.80 7.20
CA GLY A 950 8.26 -47.38 6.76
C GLY A 950 9.48 -46.92 7.56
N PHE A 951 9.28 -46.37 8.76
CA PHE A 951 10.34 -46.06 9.72
C PHE A 951 10.68 -47.30 10.55
N LYS A 952 11.31 -48.32 9.97
CA LYS A 952 12.00 -49.33 10.79
C LYS A 952 13.38 -48.77 11.14
N ILE A 953 13.61 -48.38 12.39
CA ILE A 953 14.98 -48.18 12.88
C ILE A 953 15.60 -49.58 12.97
N SER A 954 16.29 -50.02 11.93
CA SER A 954 17.30 -51.06 12.09
C SER A 954 18.51 -50.43 12.79
N GLU A 955 19.06 -51.08 13.81
CA GLU A 955 20.35 -50.70 14.42
C GLU A 955 21.48 -50.57 13.38
N GLU A 956 21.34 -51.18 12.18
CA GLU A 956 22.26 -51.00 11.05
C GLU A 956 22.08 -49.69 10.27
N ASP A 957 20.89 -49.06 10.27
CA ASP A 957 20.66 -47.78 9.59
C ASP A 957 21.24 -46.59 10.37
N VAL A 958 21.49 -46.77 11.68
CA VAL A 958 22.27 -45.83 12.50
C VAL A 958 23.75 -45.89 12.14
N ALA A 959 24.24 -47.02 11.62
CA ALA A 959 25.65 -47.22 11.23
C ALA A 959 25.97 -46.82 9.78
N SER A 960 24.96 -46.49 8.98
CA SER A 960 25.14 -46.03 7.60
C SER A 960 24.11 -44.95 7.34
N PRO A 961 24.43 -43.64 7.53
CA PRO A 961 23.57 -42.60 6.99
C PRO A 961 23.57 -42.84 5.49
N THR A 962 22.45 -43.37 4.98
CA THR A 962 22.28 -43.68 3.57
C THR A 962 22.76 -42.45 2.83
N ARG A 963 23.77 -42.67 2.00
CA ARG A 963 24.51 -41.71 1.16
C ARG A 963 23.56 -41.06 0.16
N THR A 964 22.51 -40.42 0.65
CA THR A 964 21.61 -39.57 -0.11
C THR A 964 22.49 -38.46 -0.64
N ARG A 965 22.58 -38.35 -1.97
CA ARG A 965 23.40 -37.33 -2.64
C ARG A 965 23.16 -35.99 -1.94
N ILE A 966 24.24 -35.43 -1.38
CA ILE A 966 24.27 -34.17 -0.61
C ILE A 966 23.53 -33.05 -1.36
N VAL A 967 23.49 -33.13 -2.70
CA VAL A 967 22.67 -32.29 -3.58
C VAL A 967 21.99 -33.15 -4.66
N ASP A 968 20.67 -33.08 -4.76
CA ASP A 968 19.89 -33.75 -5.80
C ASP A 968 19.94 -32.97 -7.14
N SER A 969 20.06 -33.70 -8.26
CA SER A 969 19.96 -33.17 -9.62
C SER A 969 18.70 -32.34 -9.87
N SER A 970 17.56 -32.72 -9.25
CA SER A 970 16.29 -31.97 -9.36
C SER A 970 16.35 -30.60 -8.67
N LEU A 971 17.14 -30.47 -7.60
CA LEU A 971 17.37 -29.20 -6.93
C LEU A 971 18.31 -28.30 -7.74
N LEU A 972 19.42 -28.86 -8.25
CA LEU A 972 20.37 -28.12 -9.10
C LEU A 972 19.71 -27.58 -10.36
N SER A 973 18.83 -28.37 -11.00
CA SER A 973 18.06 -27.92 -12.17
C SER A 973 17.19 -26.69 -11.84
N ARG A 974 16.47 -26.70 -10.71
CA ARG A 974 15.66 -25.55 -10.28
C ARG A 974 16.50 -24.32 -9.95
N ILE A 975 17.63 -24.52 -9.27
CA ILE A 975 18.58 -23.43 -8.96
C ILE A 975 19.11 -22.83 -10.27
N PHE A 976 19.54 -23.64 -11.23
CA PHE A 976 20.05 -23.18 -12.52
C PHE A 976 19.01 -22.39 -13.32
N VAL A 977 17.76 -22.90 -13.40
CA VAL A 977 16.66 -22.20 -14.09
C VAL A 977 16.34 -20.88 -13.39
N ALA A 978 16.25 -20.88 -12.05
CA ALA A 978 16.02 -19.66 -11.28
C ALA A 978 17.14 -18.62 -11.47
N SER A 979 18.40 -19.05 -11.45
CA SER A 979 19.56 -18.18 -11.70
C SER A 979 19.56 -17.60 -13.11
N SER A 980 19.22 -18.39 -14.12
CA SER A 980 19.17 -17.94 -15.51
C SER A 980 18.15 -16.83 -15.70
N TRP A 981 16.93 -17.01 -15.16
CA TRP A 981 15.89 -15.98 -15.21
C TRP A 981 16.24 -14.74 -14.38
N ALA A 982 16.87 -14.91 -13.22
CA ALA A 982 17.31 -13.80 -12.38
C ALA A 982 18.37 -12.92 -13.07
N LEU A 983 19.37 -13.55 -13.70
CA LEU A 983 20.41 -12.85 -14.44
C LEU A 983 19.86 -12.19 -15.72
N ALA A 984 18.97 -12.87 -16.44
CA ALA A 984 18.30 -12.31 -17.62
C ALA A 984 17.50 -11.05 -17.27
N LEU A 985 16.77 -11.06 -16.15
CA LEU A 985 16.05 -9.88 -15.68
C LEU A 985 17.00 -8.75 -15.26
N GLN A 986 18.03 -9.06 -14.45
CA GLN A 986 18.97 -8.06 -13.95
C GLN A 986 19.74 -7.37 -15.07
N TRP A 987 20.31 -8.14 -16.00
CA TRP A 987 21.11 -7.61 -17.10
C TRP A 987 20.24 -7.11 -18.25
N GLY A 988 19.00 -7.59 -18.38
CA GLY A 988 18.01 -7.04 -19.30
C GLY A 988 17.67 -5.58 -18.98
N THR A 989 17.50 -5.24 -17.70
CA THR A 989 17.15 -3.88 -17.24
C THR A 989 18.39 -3.01 -17.03
N THR A 990 19.42 -3.52 -16.33
CA THR A 990 20.68 -2.78 -16.10
C THR A 990 21.43 -2.58 -17.41
N GLY A 991 21.51 -3.61 -18.25
CA GLY A 991 22.16 -3.54 -19.57
C GLY A 991 21.45 -2.57 -20.51
N ALA A 992 20.12 -2.51 -20.47
CA ALA A 992 19.36 -1.47 -21.18
C ALA A 992 19.78 -0.05 -20.76
N GLY A 993 19.89 0.22 -19.46
CA GLY A 993 20.39 1.51 -18.95
C GLY A 993 21.83 1.81 -19.38
N VAL A 994 22.69 0.78 -19.43
CA VAL A 994 24.08 0.91 -19.92
C VAL A 994 24.10 1.26 -21.42
N VAL A 995 23.30 0.59 -22.24
CA VAL A 995 23.19 0.85 -23.69
C VAL A 995 22.72 2.28 -23.94
N VAL A 996 21.70 2.75 -23.20
CA VAL A 996 21.21 4.13 -23.28
C VAL A 996 22.33 5.15 -23.06
N LEU A 997 23.17 4.93 -22.04
CA LEU A 997 24.27 5.84 -21.70
C LEU A 997 25.49 5.68 -22.60
N TRP A 998 25.72 4.49 -23.14
CA TRP A 998 26.84 4.18 -24.04
C TRP A 998 26.79 4.98 -25.34
N PHE A 999 25.59 5.09 -25.92
CA PHE A 999 25.38 5.79 -27.19
C PHE A 999 25.22 7.31 -27.03
N ARG A 1000 25.35 7.84 -25.81
CA ARG A 1000 25.42 9.28 -25.59
C ARG A 1000 26.77 9.81 -26.11
N PRO A 1001 26.82 10.87 -26.93
CA PRO A 1001 28.07 11.49 -27.36
C PRO A 1001 28.85 12.12 -26.18
N PRO A 1002 30.19 11.97 -26.14
CA PRO A 1002 31.02 11.10 -26.98
C PRO A 1002 30.69 9.62 -26.75
N THR A 1003 30.59 8.79 -27.79
CA THR A 1003 30.18 7.38 -27.62
C THR A 1003 31.23 6.55 -26.86
N GLY A 1004 30.82 5.75 -25.86
CA GLY A 1004 31.72 4.86 -25.11
C GLY A 1004 31.37 4.71 -23.62
N PHE A 1005 32.25 4.07 -22.84
CA PHE A 1005 32.08 4.07 -21.38
C PHE A 1005 32.53 5.41 -20.78
N GLY A 1006 31.59 6.08 -20.13
CA GLY A 1006 31.84 7.23 -19.26
C GLY A 1006 31.52 6.94 -17.79
N CYS A 1007 31.61 7.97 -16.95
CA CYS A 1007 31.28 7.87 -15.51
C CYS A 1007 29.89 7.26 -15.26
N ARG A 1008 28.89 7.67 -16.06
CA ARG A 1008 27.49 7.32 -15.85
C ARG A 1008 27.22 5.85 -16.19
N SER A 1009 27.73 5.36 -17.32
CA SER A 1009 27.61 3.95 -17.70
C SER A 1009 28.42 3.04 -16.77
N ALA A 1010 29.60 3.47 -16.33
CA ALA A 1010 30.42 2.72 -15.37
C ALA A 1010 29.69 2.53 -14.03
N ALA A 1011 29.01 3.58 -13.53
CA ALA A 1011 28.21 3.50 -12.31
C ALA A 1011 27.10 2.43 -12.39
N LEU A 1012 26.42 2.30 -13.53
CA LEU A 1012 25.39 1.26 -13.75
C LEU A 1012 25.98 -0.15 -13.86
N ILE A 1013 27.12 -0.28 -14.53
CA ILE A 1013 27.84 -1.57 -14.63
C ILE A 1013 28.27 -2.04 -13.24
N CYS A 1014 28.84 -1.14 -12.44
CA CYS A 1014 29.19 -1.42 -11.05
C CYS A 1014 27.96 -1.91 -10.26
N TYR A 1015 26.81 -1.24 -10.42
CA TYR A 1015 25.57 -1.69 -9.78
C TYR A 1015 25.17 -3.12 -10.20
N GLY A 1016 25.23 -3.42 -11.51
CA GLY A 1016 24.93 -4.74 -12.06
C GLY A 1016 25.86 -5.85 -11.56
N LEU A 1017 27.17 -5.56 -11.54
CA LEU A 1017 28.20 -6.48 -11.07
C LEU A 1017 28.10 -6.73 -9.57
N LEU A 1018 27.94 -5.69 -8.75
CA LEU A 1018 27.81 -5.82 -7.29
C LEU A 1018 26.54 -6.58 -6.91
N SER A 1019 25.43 -6.35 -7.61
CA SER A 1019 24.18 -7.12 -7.46
C SER A 1019 24.39 -8.61 -7.72
N THR A 1020 25.05 -8.94 -8.83
CA THR A 1020 25.36 -10.33 -9.23
C THR A 1020 26.32 -10.98 -8.23
N PHE A 1021 27.35 -10.25 -7.81
CA PHE A 1021 28.35 -10.73 -6.86
C PHE A 1021 27.76 -11.00 -5.48
N ALA A 1022 26.91 -10.10 -4.96
CA ALA A 1022 26.19 -10.32 -3.71
C ALA A 1022 25.35 -11.61 -3.74
N TRP A 1023 24.63 -11.84 -4.84
CA TRP A 1023 23.86 -13.07 -5.03
C TRP A 1023 24.76 -14.32 -5.01
N ILE A 1024 25.89 -14.31 -5.73
CA ILE A 1024 26.85 -15.43 -5.75
C ILE A 1024 27.36 -15.74 -4.33
N LEU A 1025 27.76 -14.71 -3.57
CA LEU A 1025 28.27 -14.86 -2.21
C LEU A 1025 27.22 -15.49 -1.28
N LEU A 1026 25.97 -15.00 -1.34
CA LEU A 1026 24.88 -15.46 -0.50
C LEU A 1026 24.44 -16.89 -0.86
N ALA A 1027 24.25 -17.19 -2.15
CA ALA A 1027 23.94 -18.53 -2.62
C ALA A 1027 25.03 -19.53 -2.22
N SER A 1028 26.31 -19.18 -2.43
CA SER A 1028 27.45 -20.03 -2.04
C SER A 1028 27.52 -20.27 -0.53
N SER A 1029 27.19 -19.25 0.28
CA SER A 1029 27.15 -19.39 1.74
C SER A 1029 26.14 -20.45 2.19
N SER A 1030 24.99 -20.55 1.52
CA SER A 1030 23.92 -21.52 1.83
C SER A 1030 24.38 -22.96 1.60
N PHE A 1031 25.06 -23.22 0.48
CA PHE A 1031 25.67 -24.53 0.20
C PHE A 1031 26.72 -24.92 1.24
N LEU A 1032 27.58 -23.99 1.65
CA LEU A 1032 28.59 -24.23 2.69
C LEU A 1032 27.96 -24.48 4.06
N THR A 1033 26.88 -23.76 4.41
CA THR A 1033 26.12 -23.99 5.64
C THR A 1033 25.55 -25.41 5.67
N HIS A 1034 24.91 -25.84 4.58
CA HIS A 1034 24.34 -27.19 4.48
C HIS A 1034 25.40 -28.30 4.52
N TYR A 1035 26.53 -28.10 3.84
CA TYR A 1035 27.68 -29.01 3.90
C TYR A 1035 28.21 -29.14 5.33
N SER A 1036 28.35 -28.01 6.04
CA SER A 1036 28.80 -28.02 7.43
C SER A 1036 27.81 -28.72 8.37
N GLY A 1037 26.49 -28.51 8.20
CA GLY A 1037 25.46 -29.16 9.02
C GLY A 1037 25.37 -30.67 8.80
N SER A 1038 25.43 -31.10 7.54
CA SER A 1038 25.39 -32.54 7.19
C SER A 1038 26.59 -33.31 7.77
N SER A 1039 27.76 -32.66 7.86
CA SER A 1039 28.96 -33.24 8.46
C SER A 1039 28.94 -33.31 10.00
N VAL A 1040 28.10 -32.49 10.67
CA VAL A 1040 27.94 -32.51 12.13
C VAL A 1040 27.03 -33.66 12.56
N ILE A 1041 25.92 -33.90 11.84
CA ILE A 1041 24.99 -35.01 12.13
C ILE A 1041 25.71 -36.36 11.96
N ALA A 1042 26.54 -36.50 10.91
CA ALA A 1042 27.37 -37.70 10.72
C ALA A 1042 28.44 -37.88 11.83
N SER A 1043 28.88 -36.81 12.47
CA SER A 1043 29.90 -36.82 13.53
C SER A 1043 29.33 -37.11 14.92
N GLU A 1044 28.13 -36.62 15.25
CA GLU A 1044 27.51 -36.84 16.56
C GLU A 1044 27.08 -38.31 16.78
N VAL A 1045 26.72 -39.01 15.70
CA VAL A 1045 26.33 -40.44 15.77
C VAL A 1045 27.54 -41.36 15.94
N PHE A 1046 28.72 -40.99 15.42
CA PHE A 1046 29.89 -41.88 15.37
C PHE A 1046 31.01 -41.55 16.36
N GLN A 1047 31.18 -40.29 16.80
CA GLN A 1047 32.11 -39.88 17.89
C GLN A 1047 32.03 -38.37 18.18
N PRO A 1048 31.68 -37.93 19.42
CA PRO A 1048 31.44 -36.52 19.73
C PRO A 1048 32.69 -35.61 19.77
N SER A 1049 33.92 -36.15 19.69
CA SER A 1049 35.15 -35.39 19.97
C SER A 1049 35.94 -34.88 18.74
N ARG A 1050 35.58 -35.23 17.50
CA ARG A 1050 36.33 -34.82 16.29
C ARG A 1050 35.46 -34.24 15.18
N ARG A 1051 35.05 -32.97 15.33
CA ARG A 1051 34.65 -32.16 14.17
C ARG A 1051 35.81 -32.06 13.17
N THR A 1052 35.62 -32.56 11.95
CA THR A 1052 36.62 -32.49 10.87
C THR A 1052 37.05 -31.05 10.60
N PHE A 1053 38.31 -30.81 10.25
CA PHE A 1053 38.82 -29.47 9.92
C PHE A 1053 38.03 -28.82 8.77
N SER A 1054 37.62 -29.63 7.78
CA SER A 1054 36.81 -29.21 6.62
C SER A 1054 35.44 -28.65 7.03
N SER A 1055 34.74 -29.26 8.00
CA SER A 1055 33.43 -28.77 8.46
C SER A 1055 33.51 -27.45 9.22
N ARG A 1056 34.54 -27.27 10.05
CA ARG A 1056 34.83 -26.01 10.75
C ARG A 1056 35.20 -24.89 9.79
N LEU A 1057 36.00 -25.20 8.76
CA LEU A 1057 36.37 -24.24 7.73
C LEU A 1057 35.15 -23.83 6.90
N ALA A 1058 34.33 -24.80 6.45
CA ALA A 1058 33.08 -24.53 5.72
C ALA A 1058 32.12 -23.66 6.53
N ARG A 1059 31.95 -23.94 7.85
CA ARG A 1059 31.15 -23.12 8.76
C ARG A 1059 31.66 -21.68 8.81
N LYS A 1060 32.96 -21.47 9.06
CA LYS A 1060 33.57 -20.13 9.09
C LYS A 1060 33.44 -19.39 7.76
N MET A 1061 33.73 -20.07 6.65
CA MET A 1061 33.61 -19.50 5.31
C MET A 1061 32.16 -19.13 4.98
N SER A 1062 31.17 -19.93 5.39
CA SER A 1062 29.76 -19.61 5.20
C SER A 1062 29.37 -18.30 5.90
N ILE A 1063 29.86 -18.07 7.13
CA ILE A 1063 29.60 -16.84 7.88
C ILE A 1063 30.27 -15.65 7.19
N ILE A 1064 31.53 -15.79 6.76
CA ILE A 1064 32.28 -14.72 6.08
C ILE A 1064 31.61 -14.32 4.77
N LEU A 1065 31.32 -15.30 3.89
CA LEU A 1065 30.66 -15.03 2.61
C LEU A 1065 29.29 -14.41 2.79
N ARG A 1066 28.52 -14.85 3.80
CA ARG A 1066 27.21 -14.27 4.09
C ARG A 1066 27.31 -12.82 4.54
N ARG A 1067 28.20 -12.52 5.50
CA ARG A 1067 28.42 -11.14 5.96
C ARG A 1067 28.88 -10.24 4.82
N LEU A 1068 29.86 -10.70 4.03
CA LEU A 1068 30.35 -9.97 2.87
C LEU A 1068 29.23 -9.73 1.84
N GLY A 1069 28.45 -10.76 1.50
CA GLY A 1069 27.34 -10.67 0.56
C GLY A 1069 26.28 -9.66 1.00
N LYS A 1070 25.92 -9.66 2.28
CA LYS A 1070 25.01 -8.66 2.87
C LYS A 1070 25.60 -7.25 2.82
N THR A 1071 26.87 -7.08 3.20
CA THR A 1071 27.54 -5.79 3.16
C THR A 1071 27.62 -5.23 1.73
N VAL A 1072 27.99 -6.06 0.75
CA VAL A 1072 28.01 -5.68 -0.67
C VAL A 1072 26.61 -5.26 -1.12
N ALA A 1073 25.57 -6.02 -0.80
CA ALA A 1073 24.20 -5.66 -1.13
C ALA A 1073 23.78 -4.33 -0.47
N VAL A 1074 24.09 -4.10 0.81
CA VAL A 1074 23.77 -2.84 1.50
C VAL A 1074 24.48 -1.65 0.85
N ILE A 1075 25.78 -1.77 0.54
CA ILE A 1075 26.53 -0.73 -0.17
C ILE A 1075 25.91 -0.47 -1.55
N ASN A 1076 25.55 -1.53 -2.27
CA ASN A 1076 24.93 -1.41 -3.59
C ASN A 1076 23.51 -0.81 -3.54
N ALA A 1077 22.76 -1.04 -2.46
CA ALA A 1077 21.47 -0.40 -2.21
C ALA A 1077 21.62 1.09 -1.93
N ILE A 1078 22.65 1.48 -1.15
CA ILE A 1078 23.00 2.90 -0.96
C ILE A 1078 23.38 3.52 -2.31
N TRP A 1079 24.17 2.82 -3.12
CA TRP A 1079 24.55 3.27 -4.46
C TRP A 1079 23.33 3.49 -5.37
N PHE A 1080 22.32 2.62 -5.32
CA PHE A 1080 21.07 2.77 -6.07
C PHE A 1080 20.33 4.08 -5.76
N VAL A 1081 20.43 4.60 -4.53
CA VAL A 1081 19.81 5.89 -4.15
C VAL A 1081 20.76 7.06 -4.42
N VAL A 1082 22.04 6.91 -4.13
CA VAL A 1082 23.05 7.98 -4.28
C VAL A 1082 23.31 8.29 -5.75
N PHE A 1083 23.43 7.29 -6.63
CA PHE A 1083 23.74 7.51 -8.04
C PHE A 1083 22.73 8.43 -8.74
N PRO A 1084 21.40 8.22 -8.61
CA PRO A 1084 20.40 9.16 -9.10
C PRO A 1084 20.51 10.56 -8.51
N LEU A 1085 20.74 10.69 -7.19
CA LEU A 1085 20.92 11.99 -6.56
C LEU A 1085 22.10 12.75 -7.19
N LEU A 1086 23.24 12.08 -7.38
CA LEU A 1086 24.41 12.68 -8.05
C LEU A 1086 24.11 13.04 -9.52
N LEU A 1087 23.30 12.23 -10.22
CA LEU A 1087 22.90 12.50 -11.59
C LEU A 1087 22.00 13.72 -11.72
N PHE A 1088 21.03 13.86 -10.82
CA PHE A 1088 20.06 14.95 -10.84
C PHE A 1088 20.63 16.26 -10.29
N SER A 1089 21.60 16.20 -9.39
CA SER A 1089 22.28 17.39 -8.86
C SER A 1089 23.37 17.95 -9.78
N ASN A 1090 23.42 17.54 -11.05
CA ASN A 1090 24.44 17.94 -12.05
C ASN A 1090 25.90 17.59 -11.67
N ILE A 1091 26.13 16.72 -10.67
CA ILE A 1091 27.49 16.37 -10.21
C ILE A 1091 28.28 15.63 -11.31
N PHE A 1092 27.59 14.89 -12.19
CA PHE A 1092 28.20 14.25 -13.36
C PHE A 1092 28.31 15.17 -14.59
N ASP A 1093 27.76 16.39 -14.55
CA ASP A 1093 27.91 17.36 -15.63
C ASP A 1093 29.19 18.17 -15.39
N ARG A 1094 30.32 17.61 -15.83
CA ARG A 1094 31.65 18.25 -15.75
C ARG A 1094 32.52 17.72 -16.89
N CYS A 1095 33.60 18.42 -17.23
CA CYS A 1095 34.51 18.03 -18.30
C CYS A 1095 34.98 16.56 -18.18
N TYR A 1096 35.29 16.09 -16.97
CA TYR A 1096 35.73 14.71 -16.74
C TYR A 1096 34.69 13.67 -17.20
N CYS A 1097 33.43 13.83 -16.78
CA CYS A 1097 32.40 12.84 -17.07
C CYS A 1097 31.73 13.03 -18.43
N ASN A 1098 31.76 14.23 -19.00
CA ASN A 1098 31.20 14.51 -20.33
C ASN A 1098 32.19 14.22 -21.48
N SER A 1099 33.48 13.99 -21.19
CA SER A 1099 34.51 13.72 -22.22
C SER A 1099 34.84 12.24 -22.44
N ASN A 1100 34.26 11.33 -21.65
CA ASN A 1100 34.62 9.90 -21.61
C ASN A 1100 36.12 9.62 -21.46
N ILE A 1101 36.81 10.45 -20.66
CA ILE A 1101 38.24 10.31 -20.36
C ILE A 1101 38.65 8.91 -19.86
N MET A 1102 37.74 8.21 -19.15
CA MET A 1102 38.00 6.86 -18.64
C MET A 1102 38.29 5.84 -19.75
N THR A 1103 37.70 6.01 -20.94
CA THR A 1103 37.92 5.09 -22.07
C THR A 1103 38.81 5.67 -23.15
N LEU A 1104 38.64 6.94 -23.48
CA LEU A 1104 39.34 7.58 -24.59
C LEU A 1104 40.73 8.12 -24.20
N GLY A 1105 41.02 8.26 -22.90
CA GLY A 1105 42.30 8.78 -22.41
C GLY A 1105 42.67 10.10 -23.08
N LYS A 1106 43.87 10.19 -23.66
CA LYS A 1106 44.35 11.41 -24.34
C LYS A 1106 43.49 11.86 -25.53
N ARG A 1107 42.61 11.00 -26.06
CA ARG A 1107 41.69 11.31 -27.16
C ARG A 1107 40.29 11.74 -26.68
N ALA A 1108 40.12 11.99 -25.38
CA ALA A 1108 38.85 12.39 -24.80
C ALA A 1108 38.39 13.77 -25.25
N TYR A 1109 37.10 13.91 -25.52
CA TYR A 1109 36.50 15.13 -26.04
C TYR A 1109 35.06 15.30 -25.54
N THR A 1110 34.65 16.54 -25.29
CA THR A 1110 33.31 16.94 -24.86
C THR A 1110 32.54 17.49 -26.05
N VAL A 1111 31.33 16.99 -26.30
CA VAL A 1111 30.45 17.47 -27.36
C VAL A 1111 29.76 18.78 -26.94
N ILE A 1112 29.82 19.78 -27.81
CA ILE A 1112 29.16 21.09 -27.66
C ILE A 1112 27.75 21.02 -28.27
N VAL A 1113 27.66 20.52 -29.51
CA VAL A 1113 26.38 20.40 -30.25
C VAL A 1113 26.26 19.00 -30.84
N ALA A 1114 25.19 18.29 -30.49
CA ALA A 1114 24.88 17.01 -31.10
C ALA A 1114 24.36 17.19 -32.53
N THR A 1115 24.89 16.42 -33.49
CA THR A 1115 24.38 16.43 -34.86
C THR A 1115 23.06 15.67 -34.97
N HIS A 1116 22.25 15.95 -35.99
CA HIS A 1116 20.98 15.25 -36.23
C HIS A 1116 21.16 13.72 -36.32
N ALA A 1117 22.23 13.26 -36.97
CA ALA A 1117 22.53 11.83 -37.11
C ALA A 1117 22.90 11.15 -35.77
N GLU A 1118 23.43 11.90 -34.80
CA GLU A 1118 23.73 11.40 -33.46
C GLU A 1118 22.50 11.40 -32.57
N THR A 1119 21.64 12.43 -32.71
CA THR A 1119 20.36 12.47 -32.03
C THR A 1119 19.46 11.29 -32.44
N GLU A 1120 19.43 10.94 -33.73
CA GLU A 1120 18.75 9.74 -34.21
C GLU A 1120 19.38 8.44 -33.68
N ARG A 1121 20.72 8.38 -33.57
CA ARG A 1121 21.39 7.22 -32.97
C ARG A 1121 21.08 7.08 -31.48
N MET A 1122 21.17 8.16 -30.70
CA MET A 1122 20.73 8.20 -29.31
C MET A 1122 19.28 7.76 -29.19
N ARG A 1123 18.42 8.19 -30.13
CA ARG A 1123 17.01 7.81 -30.17
C ARG A 1123 16.79 6.34 -30.38
N SER A 1124 17.45 5.76 -31.37
CA SER A 1124 17.37 4.32 -31.64
C SER A 1124 17.88 3.48 -30.45
N ALA A 1125 19.02 3.86 -29.86
CA ALA A 1125 19.60 3.17 -28.72
C ALA A 1125 18.70 3.24 -27.48
N TRP A 1126 18.06 4.39 -27.26
CA TRP A 1126 17.13 4.58 -26.16
C TRP A 1126 15.87 3.73 -26.31
N ILE A 1127 15.23 3.76 -27.50
CA ILE A 1127 14.07 2.92 -27.81
C ILE A 1127 14.44 1.44 -27.65
N GLY A 1128 15.60 1.03 -28.15
CA GLY A 1128 16.13 -0.32 -28.02
C GLY A 1128 16.33 -0.73 -26.56
N GLY A 1129 16.95 0.14 -25.74
CA GLY A 1129 17.13 -0.10 -24.31
C GLY A 1129 15.80 -0.25 -23.56
N PHE A 1130 14.86 0.67 -23.74
CA PHE A 1130 13.54 0.58 -23.11
C PHE A 1130 12.79 -0.68 -23.54
N SER A 1131 12.80 -1.01 -24.83
CA SER A 1131 12.18 -2.22 -25.37
C SER A 1131 12.80 -3.48 -24.76
N LEU A 1132 14.14 -3.54 -24.62
CA LEU A 1132 14.83 -4.65 -23.98
C LEU A 1132 14.41 -4.82 -22.51
N SER A 1133 14.34 -3.72 -21.76
CA SER A 1133 13.89 -3.75 -20.35
C SER A 1133 12.44 -4.22 -20.22
N ALA A 1134 11.55 -3.78 -21.13
CA ALA A 1134 10.14 -4.16 -21.14
C ALA A 1134 9.95 -5.63 -21.49
N VAL A 1135 10.60 -6.12 -22.55
CA VAL A 1135 10.52 -7.52 -22.99
C VAL A 1135 11.07 -8.47 -21.93
N THR A 1136 12.19 -8.13 -21.31
CA THR A 1136 12.80 -8.99 -20.26
C THR A 1136 11.93 -9.03 -19.00
N ALA A 1137 11.35 -7.90 -18.58
CA ALA A 1137 10.38 -7.86 -17.48
C ALA A 1137 9.10 -8.66 -17.81
N ALA A 1138 8.52 -8.47 -18.99
CA ALA A 1138 7.33 -9.19 -19.43
C ALA A 1138 7.56 -10.71 -19.51
N ALA A 1139 8.72 -11.13 -20.04
CA ALA A 1139 9.11 -12.52 -20.11
C ALA A 1139 9.23 -13.14 -18.70
N PHE A 1140 9.81 -12.42 -17.75
CA PHE A 1140 9.90 -12.87 -16.36
C PHE A 1140 8.52 -12.98 -15.69
N VAL A 1141 7.62 -12.00 -15.87
CA VAL A 1141 6.23 -12.09 -15.36
C VAL A 1141 5.50 -13.26 -15.99
N GLY A 1142 5.64 -13.47 -17.30
CA GLY A 1142 5.05 -14.61 -18.01
C GLY A 1142 5.55 -15.94 -17.45
N PHE A 1143 6.85 -16.06 -17.19
CA PHE A 1143 7.43 -17.23 -16.51
C PHE A 1143 6.79 -17.48 -15.14
N ILE A 1144 6.64 -16.45 -14.29
CA ILE A 1144 6.00 -16.58 -12.99
C ILE A 1144 4.53 -17.03 -13.14
N ALA A 1145 3.76 -16.36 -13.99
CA ALA A 1145 2.34 -16.65 -14.21
C ALA A 1145 2.09 -18.10 -14.66
N VAL A 1146 2.97 -18.65 -15.50
CA VAL A 1146 2.86 -20.04 -16.00
C VAL A 1146 3.15 -21.07 -14.91
N TYR A 1147 3.97 -20.76 -13.91
CA TYR A 1147 4.42 -21.75 -12.92
C TYR A 1147 3.75 -21.62 -11.54
N ILE A 1148 2.91 -20.60 -11.31
CA ILE A 1148 2.36 -20.28 -9.98
C ILE A 1148 1.24 -21.18 -9.49
N ASN A 1149 0.40 -21.69 -10.39
CA ASN A 1149 -0.76 -22.52 -10.05
C ASN A 1149 -0.48 -23.98 -10.41
N PRO A 1150 0.08 -24.77 -9.48
CA PRO A 1150 0.21 -26.19 -9.72
C PRO A 1150 -1.15 -26.91 -9.70
N THR A 1151 -1.29 -27.92 -10.55
CA THR A 1151 -2.41 -28.87 -10.50
C THR A 1151 -2.37 -29.65 -9.18
N LEU A 1152 -3.43 -29.56 -8.39
CA LEU A 1152 -3.57 -30.32 -7.14
C LEU A 1152 -3.82 -31.81 -7.43
N PRO A 1153 -3.38 -32.73 -6.55
CA PRO A 1153 -3.76 -34.13 -6.64
C PRO A 1153 -5.29 -34.28 -6.47
N PRO A 1154 -5.92 -35.31 -7.08
CA PRO A 1154 -7.34 -35.56 -6.91
C PRO A 1154 -7.66 -35.80 -5.43
N ASN A 1155 -8.72 -35.16 -4.92
CA ASN A 1155 -9.29 -35.49 -3.62
C ASN A 1155 -10.21 -36.69 -3.82
N ASP A 1156 -9.92 -37.82 -3.19
CA ASP A 1156 -10.96 -38.81 -2.94
C ASP A 1156 -11.86 -38.21 -1.85
N ILE A 1157 -13.13 -37.96 -2.19
CA ILE A 1157 -14.19 -37.59 -1.25
C ILE A 1157 -14.59 -38.84 -0.47
#